data_AF-A0A1R0GYJ3-F1
#
_entry.id   AF-A0A1R0GYJ3-F1
#
_cell.length_a   1.000
_cell.length_b   1.000
_cell.length_c   1.000
_cell.angle_alpha   90.00
_cell.angle_beta   90.00
_cell.angle_gamma   90.00
#
_symmetry.space_group_name_H-M   'P 1'
#
loop_
_entity.id
_entity.type
_entity.pdbx_description
1 polymer ?
#
loop_
_entity_poly.entity_id
_entity_poly.type
_entity_poly.pdbx_seq_one_letter_code
_entity_poly.pdbx_strand_id
1 'polypeptide(L)'
;MKKIINLVAALIAIVLNVFGIYYFFTGFLPQKLTVNLKSSWNSIQKNSFETQNARVPVNPKFDRLIIMVVDALRNLLKEGKAIGFTANAKVPTVTLPRIKALMTGTIPNYIDAVTNLLEQDSDSTSQQDSIIWQLVNNSNKTIHMFGDDTWLRLFPNSFAHYEGTTSFYVSDTVQVDLNVTRNLDSAFDFSPDNEKSNWDVLILHYLGLDHIGHLEGPKSRLMPSKQREMDGIVEKIYTKIKENDLKKSSNKQSKPSLLVLLGDHGMNEIGNHGGSSIGETSPAMIFISPSLDFPPNSQSALTIDQTDLVPTLSFLLGFPIPQNNVGIPIFDIFSKYSEIDQLKIYELCALSINNLVPKNKNYNNLDDCKNPISEFDKLQCFFLSLRNQHSLDLIHRKATNELIERYKTYLTRAQTLISQKFGGYDLPKMCIGAIFIFISVLFLIYYGFYKLIFLGSPSQKRDSHFLTRSLSYVSLIILASISHFSTSLIEEEHFMWFYLTQTLLLFKFLFLISSQSTSPNMDKIIVFLLMVSVRISKSWNNLGIKWQGQTISVRNIIYSFPIFTNWILFSLSTITTISIACAVYYIYGYKFSLLIESDSPSSTTSKIPQTRQIKKKDVHPSNRKSQPLSVELKSGPDSQKSQDGISLFIQKLSRSTWFFLIFCVFVYKTEPLLNLSKLDLSPVYSMNPQPGRTNRFFEIFLVVYRTLRIMAPVKMVEVAQLSYVLFFVSMILNLVQYKARSKLGSVPQSFNALSLLFIDILFSLTPIMLLLSKPHNSFLFILMYFVLLSNYQLVDPSKNILIPTNITILFCIAKSFYFAFGNTNSLASFDLSSAYTGLTSDFNIPKFIYNSIALQNTILSNFAPLIFFYFAIFAVSASSFASFHRDNDSSKLPTSNMSSTRRKLVIDVALFILGTDLVLLLSLFASTIVLRSHLFIWSVFAPKVLYAIALNVTDLAFCLIAFAISLFI
;
A
#
# COMPACT_ATOMS: atom_id res chain seq x y z
N MET A 1 6.70 -36.69 23.34
CA MET A 1 5.24 -36.45 23.40
C MET A 1 4.88 -34.96 23.58
N LYS A 2 5.16 -34.29 24.72
CA LYS A 2 4.82 -32.86 24.93
C LYS A 2 5.31 -31.88 23.84
N LYS A 3 6.55 -32.02 23.34
CA LYS A 3 7.06 -31.19 22.23
C LYS A 3 6.28 -31.38 20.92
N ILE A 4 5.87 -32.61 20.63
CA ILE A 4 5.09 -32.97 19.43
C ILE A 4 3.68 -32.41 19.54
N ILE A 5 3.03 -32.58 20.71
CA ILE A 5 1.69 -32.02 20.99
C ILE A 5 1.70 -30.49 20.82
N ASN A 6 2.71 -29.82 21.35
CA ASN A 6 2.84 -28.36 21.23
C ASN A 6 3.07 -27.92 19.77
N LEU A 7 3.93 -28.62 19.03
CA LEU A 7 4.16 -28.33 17.61
C LEU A 7 2.87 -28.51 16.78
N VAL A 8 2.13 -29.59 17.03
CA VAL A 8 0.84 -29.87 16.38
C VAL A 8 -0.18 -28.78 16.73
N ALA A 9 -0.26 -28.35 17.98
CA ALA A 9 -1.14 -27.25 18.39
C ALA A 9 -0.81 -25.93 17.67
N ALA A 10 0.47 -25.60 17.50
CA ALA A 10 0.89 -24.41 16.76
C ALA A 10 0.55 -24.51 15.27
N LEU A 11 0.75 -25.68 14.65
CA LEU A 11 0.37 -25.91 13.25
C LEU A 11 -1.15 -25.83 13.04
N ILE A 12 -1.94 -26.40 13.95
CA ILE A 12 -3.40 -26.29 13.94
C ILE A 12 -3.82 -24.82 14.05
N ALA A 13 -3.21 -24.06 14.96
CA ALA A 13 -3.50 -22.63 15.10
C ALA A 13 -3.24 -21.87 13.79
N ILE A 14 -2.12 -22.16 13.11
CA ILE A 14 -1.76 -21.56 11.83
C ILE A 14 -2.79 -21.90 10.74
N VAL A 15 -3.18 -23.17 10.63
CA VAL A 15 -4.17 -23.61 9.63
C VAL A 15 -5.53 -22.96 9.88
N LEU A 16 -5.99 -22.95 11.13
CA LEU A 16 -7.24 -22.27 11.52
C LEU A 16 -7.20 -20.77 11.25
N ASN A 17 -6.05 -20.12 11.43
CA ASN A 17 -5.88 -18.72 11.10
C ASN A 17 -6.13 -18.44 9.62
N VAL A 18 -5.51 -19.23 8.73
CA VAL A 18 -5.69 -19.11 7.27
C VAL A 18 -7.15 -19.31 6.87
N PHE A 19 -7.82 -20.36 7.39
CA PHE A 19 -9.24 -20.59 7.12
C PHE A 19 -10.13 -19.48 7.70
N GLY A 20 -9.82 -18.98 8.90
CA GLY A 20 -10.56 -17.90 9.55
C GLY A 20 -10.53 -16.61 8.74
N ILE A 21 -9.35 -16.23 8.26
CA ILE A 21 -9.17 -15.10 7.33
C ILE A 21 -9.98 -15.33 6.05
N TYR A 22 -9.87 -16.50 5.43
CA TYR A 22 -10.57 -16.80 4.17
C TYR A 22 -12.10 -16.67 4.29
N TYR A 23 -12.71 -17.33 5.29
CA TYR A 23 -14.16 -17.27 5.50
C TYR A 23 -14.63 -15.87 5.89
N PHE A 24 -13.89 -15.18 6.77
CA PHE A 24 -14.24 -13.83 7.15
C PHE A 24 -14.20 -12.89 5.95
N PHE A 25 -13.11 -12.94 5.17
CA PHE A 25 -12.90 -12.08 4.01
C PHE A 25 -13.95 -12.28 2.93
N THR A 26 -14.26 -13.54 2.59
CA THR A 26 -15.28 -13.88 1.59
C THR A 26 -16.71 -13.56 2.03
N GLY A 27 -16.97 -13.47 3.34
CA GLY A 27 -18.26 -13.03 3.86
C GLY A 27 -18.38 -11.52 4.07
N PHE A 28 -17.26 -10.87 4.39
CA PHE A 28 -17.20 -9.43 4.65
C PHE A 28 -17.22 -8.61 3.36
N LEU A 29 -16.49 -9.04 2.32
CA LEU A 29 -16.54 -8.36 1.05
C LEU A 29 -17.78 -8.80 0.25
N PRO A 30 -18.57 -7.87 -0.28
CA PRO A 30 -19.89 -8.18 -0.79
C PRO A 30 -19.79 -8.94 -2.11
N GLN A 31 -20.55 -10.02 -2.22
CA GLN A 31 -20.82 -10.64 -3.51
C GLN A 31 -21.87 -9.80 -4.24
N LYS A 32 -21.57 -9.36 -5.46
CA LYS A 32 -22.51 -8.52 -6.23
C LYS A 32 -23.81 -9.31 -6.47
N LEU A 33 -24.94 -8.76 -6.03
CA LEU A 33 -26.25 -9.13 -6.57
C LEU A 33 -26.37 -8.53 -7.97
N THR A 34 -25.57 -9.00 -8.93
CA THR A 34 -25.71 -8.59 -10.33
C THR A 34 -26.82 -9.39 -10.97
N VAL A 35 -27.84 -8.70 -11.48
CA VAL A 35 -28.73 -9.31 -12.45
C VAL A 35 -27.90 -9.47 -13.73
N ASN A 36 -27.58 -10.72 -14.11
CA ASN A 36 -26.77 -11.04 -15.31
C ASN A 36 -27.54 -10.84 -16.63
N LEU A 37 -28.47 -9.89 -16.65
CA LEU A 37 -29.27 -9.56 -17.84
C LEU A 37 -28.79 -8.24 -18.43
N LYS A 38 -28.97 -8.11 -19.74
CA LYS A 38 -28.73 -6.89 -20.49
C LYS A 38 -30.04 -6.14 -20.69
N SER A 39 -30.04 -4.84 -20.44
CA SER A 39 -31.22 -3.99 -20.58
C SER A 39 -31.59 -3.78 -22.05
N SER A 40 -32.88 -3.60 -22.30
CA SER A 40 -33.47 -3.25 -23.59
C SER A 40 -34.58 -2.21 -23.42
N TRP A 41 -34.91 -1.45 -24.46
CA TRP A 41 -36.03 -0.50 -24.39
C TRP A 41 -37.36 -1.20 -24.09
N ASN A 42 -37.60 -2.36 -24.71
CA ASN A 42 -38.79 -3.18 -24.46
C ASN A 42 -38.93 -3.57 -22.97
N SER A 43 -37.84 -3.94 -22.30
CA SER A 43 -37.89 -4.30 -20.88
C SER A 43 -38.19 -3.13 -19.96
N ILE A 44 -37.69 -1.93 -20.28
CA ILE A 44 -37.94 -0.72 -19.45
C ILE A 44 -39.35 -0.16 -19.73
N GLN A 45 -39.78 -0.12 -20.99
CA GLN A 45 -41.03 0.50 -21.42
C GLN A 45 -42.27 -0.32 -21.09
N LYS A 46 -42.14 -1.64 -20.85
CA LYS A 46 -43.27 -2.56 -20.58
C LYS A 46 -44.27 -2.02 -19.55
N ASN A 47 -43.78 -1.27 -18.56
CA ASN A 47 -44.58 -0.71 -17.48
C ASN A 47 -44.68 0.83 -17.52
N SER A 48 -44.15 1.50 -18.54
CA SER A 48 -44.28 2.96 -18.68
C SER A 48 -45.71 3.31 -19.09
N PHE A 49 -46.22 4.44 -18.60
CA PHE A 49 -47.49 4.98 -19.05
C PHE A 49 -47.34 5.83 -20.33
N GLU A 50 -46.20 6.52 -20.48
CA GLU A 50 -45.99 7.54 -21.52
C GLU A 50 -45.33 7.03 -22.81
N THR A 51 -44.67 5.86 -22.75
CA THR A 51 -43.73 5.45 -23.81
C THR A 51 -43.95 4.06 -24.39
N GLN A 52 -45.13 3.48 -24.15
CA GLN A 52 -45.48 2.16 -24.67
C GLN A 52 -45.30 2.12 -26.20
N ASN A 53 -44.57 1.11 -26.68
CA ASN A 53 -44.33 0.82 -28.11
C ASN A 53 -43.46 1.85 -28.89
N ALA A 54 -42.83 2.83 -28.23
CA ALA A 54 -41.89 3.73 -28.90
C ALA A 54 -40.52 3.05 -29.12
N ARG A 55 -39.97 3.08 -30.34
CA ARG A 55 -38.63 2.49 -30.65
C ARG A 55 -37.51 3.11 -29.81
N VAL A 56 -37.57 4.43 -29.63
CA VAL A 56 -36.73 5.18 -28.69
C VAL A 56 -37.68 6.13 -27.94
N PRO A 57 -37.80 6.02 -26.60
CA PRO A 57 -38.81 6.75 -25.83
C PRO A 57 -38.58 8.27 -25.76
N VAL A 58 -37.33 8.71 -25.80
CA VAL A 58 -36.92 10.11 -25.74
C VAL A 58 -35.97 10.39 -26.90
N ASN A 59 -36.25 11.43 -27.69
CA ASN A 59 -35.41 11.75 -28.84
C ASN A 59 -33.99 12.15 -28.39
N PRO A 60 -32.94 11.50 -28.92
CA PRO A 60 -31.58 11.84 -28.51
C PRO A 60 -31.23 13.27 -28.92
N LYS A 61 -30.45 13.97 -28.10
CA LYS A 61 -30.00 15.34 -28.40
C LYS A 61 -28.69 15.36 -29.16
N PHE A 62 -27.86 14.33 -28.98
CA PHE A 62 -26.53 14.22 -29.59
C PHE A 62 -26.42 12.92 -30.39
N ASP A 63 -25.56 12.89 -31.42
CA ASP A 63 -25.27 11.69 -32.21
C ASP A 63 -23.83 11.18 -32.04
N ARG A 64 -22.92 12.06 -31.61
CA ARG A 64 -21.52 11.78 -31.28
C ARG A 64 -21.18 12.11 -29.83
N LEU A 65 -20.31 11.29 -29.24
CA LEU A 65 -19.82 11.44 -27.87
C LEU A 65 -18.30 11.42 -27.84
N ILE A 66 -17.69 12.36 -27.11
CA ILE A 66 -16.29 12.28 -26.70
C ILE A 66 -16.28 12.16 -25.18
N ILE A 67 -15.64 11.12 -24.64
CA ILE A 67 -15.34 10.98 -23.22
C ILE A 67 -13.85 11.23 -23.04
N MET A 68 -13.51 12.28 -22.30
CA MET A 68 -12.14 12.60 -21.94
C MET A 68 -11.97 12.44 -20.44
N VAL A 69 -11.15 11.47 -20.03
CA VAL A 69 -10.82 11.21 -18.62
C VAL A 69 -9.51 11.89 -18.27
N VAL A 70 -9.59 12.85 -17.34
CA VAL A 70 -8.47 13.69 -16.88
C VAL A 70 -8.70 14.14 -15.44
N ASP A 71 -7.66 14.06 -14.63
CA ASP A 71 -7.66 14.57 -13.26
C ASP A 71 -7.50 16.10 -13.18
N ALA A 72 -8.64 16.79 -13.01
CA ALA A 72 -8.79 18.23 -12.73
C ALA A 72 -8.53 19.22 -13.90
N LEU A 73 -9.45 20.19 -14.05
CA LEU A 73 -9.41 21.26 -15.05
C LEU A 73 -10.00 22.58 -14.51
N ARG A 74 -9.66 23.76 -15.08
CA ARG A 74 -9.96 25.08 -14.47
C ARG A 74 -10.63 26.16 -15.35
N ASN A 75 -10.69 26.08 -16.68
CA ASN A 75 -10.92 27.30 -17.49
C ASN A 75 -12.16 27.41 -18.42
N LEU A 76 -12.91 26.35 -18.75
CA LEU A 76 -13.96 26.40 -19.80
C LEU A 76 -15.39 26.78 -19.35
N LEU A 77 -15.59 27.12 -18.08
CA LEU A 77 -16.94 27.34 -17.51
C LEU A 77 -17.55 28.73 -17.81
N LYS A 78 -16.81 29.65 -18.45
CA LYS A 78 -17.18 31.08 -18.51
C LYS A 78 -18.15 31.44 -19.64
N GLU A 79 -18.29 30.60 -20.68
CA GLU A 79 -19.04 30.94 -21.90
C GLU A 79 -20.48 30.39 -21.95
N GLY A 80 -20.97 29.75 -20.89
CA GLY A 80 -22.30 29.11 -20.88
C GLY A 80 -22.44 27.88 -21.80
N LYS A 81 -21.37 27.49 -22.49
CA LYS A 81 -21.28 26.31 -23.37
C LYS A 81 -20.91 25.02 -22.65
N ALA A 82 -20.71 25.13 -21.34
CA ALA A 82 -20.35 24.04 -20.46
C ALA A 82 -21.15 24.13 -19.15
N ILE A 83 -21.46 22.98 -18.56
CA ILE A 83 -21.95 22.87 -17.18
C ILE A 83 -21.05 21.88 -16.43
N GLY A 84 -20.57 22.30 -15.26
CA GLY A 84 -19.63 21.53 -14.45
C GLY A 84 -20.22 21.15 -13.10
N PHE A 85 -19.87 19.95 -12.65
CA PHE A 85 -20.31 19.38 -11.38
C PHE A 85 -19.10 18.82 -10.61
N THR A 86 -19.23 18.78 -9.29
CA THR A 86 -18.39 17.92 -8.46
C THR A 86 -19.04 16.53 -8.43
N ALA A 87 -18.41 15.54 -9.06
CA ALA A 87 -18.95 14.19 -9.15
C ALA A 87 -18.39 13.32 -8.02
N ASN A 88 -19.21 13.08 -6.99
CA ASN A 88 -18.86 12.26 -5.84
C ASN A 88 -18.43 10.84 -6.24
N ALA A 89 -17.16 10.54 -6.03
CA ALA A 89 -16.55 9.25 -6.29
C ALA A 89 -16.60 8.37 -5.02
N LYS A 90 -17.47 7.35 -5.03
CA LYS A 90 -17.58 6.40 -3.91
C LYS A 90 -16.30 5.59 -3.72
N VAL A 91 -15.93 5.30 -2.47
CA VAL A 91 -14.75 4.49 -2.12
C VAL A 91 -14.91 3.04 -2.60
N PRO A 92 -13.87 2.35 -3.12
CA PRO A 92 -12.48 2.83 -3.31
C PRO A 92 -12.33 3.77 -4.50
N THR A 93 -11.62 4.88 -4.30
CA THR A 93 -11.26 5.87 -5.31
C THR A 93 -10.04 5.41 -6.13
N VAL A 94 -10.16 4.24 -6.75
CA VAL A 94 -9.14 3.62 -7.62
C VAL A 94 -9.67 3.53 -9.05
N THR A 95 -8.81 3.78 -10.04
CA THR A 95 -9.17 3.93 -11.45
C THR A 95 -10.09 2.86 -12.00
N LEU A 96 -9.71 1.58 -11.95
CA LEU A 96 -10.51 0.52 -12.56
C LEU A 96 -11.92 0.39 -11.93
N PRO A 97 -12.09 0.28 -10.59
CA PRO A 97 -13.41 0.28 -9.98
C PRO A 97 -14.25 1.52 -10.34
N ARG A 98 -13.60 2.67 -10.56
CA ARG A 98 -14.25 3.94 -10.88
C ARG A 98 -14.71 4.01 -12.33
N ILE A 99 -13.87 3.65 -13.28
CA ILE A 99 -14.25 3.52 -14.70
C ILE A 99 -15.40 2.52 -14.85
N LYS A 100 -15.31 1.38 -14.17
CA LYS A 100 -16.39 0.38 -14.14
C LYS A 100 -17.68 1.01 -13.63
N ALA A 101 -17.65 1.70 -12.49
CA ALA A 101 -18.81 2.38 -11.91
C ALA A 101 -19.39 3.49 -12.81
N LEU A 102 -18.54 4.30 -13.45
CA LEU A 102 -18.94 5.37 -14.37
C LEU A 102 -19.66 4.82 -15.61
N MET A 103 -19.26 3.63 -16.08
CA MET A 103 -19.81 3.03 -17.29
C MET A 103 -21.00 2.10 -17.03
N THR A 104 -21.12 1.49 -15.85
CA THR A 104 -22.23 0.58 -15.52
C THR A 104 -23.29 1.23 -14.64
N GLY A 105 -22.95 2.32 -13.94
CA GLY A 105 -23.82 2.97 -12.97
C GLY A 105 -23.92 2.19 -11.66
N THR A 106 -23.03 1.22 -11.43
CA THR A 106 -23.02 0.38 -10.22
C THR A 106 -22.12 0.98 -9.13
N ILE A 107 -22.37 0.59 -7.88
CA ILE A 107 -21.48 0.91 -6.76
C ILE A 107 -20.18 0.09 -6.90
N PRO A 108 -19.00 0.71 -6.72
CA PRO A 108 -17.71 0.03 -6.79
C PRO A 108 -17.56 -1.06 -5.71
N ASN A 109 -16.75 -2.08 -6.00
CA ASN A 109 -16.45 -3.14 -5.05
C ASN A 109 -14.95 -3.13 -4.69
N TYR A 110 -14.64 -3.30 -3.40
CA TYR A 110 -13.28 -3.54 -2.90
C TYR A 110 -12.65 -4.81 -3.49
N ILE A 111 -13.44 -5.86 -3.78
CA ILE A 111 -12.94 -7.04 -4.48
C ILE A 111 -12.42 -6.67 -5.86
N ASP A 112 -13.14 -5.83 -6.62
CA ASP A 112 -12.69 -5.36 -7.92
C ASP A 112 -11.33 -4.67 -7.74
N ALA A 113 -11.19 -3.74 -6.77
CA ALA A 113 -9.92 -3.06 -6.49
C ALA A 113 -8.75 -4.03 -6.18
N VAL A 114 -8.97 -5.04 -5.33
CA VAL A 114 -7.94 -6.02 -4.94
C VAL A 114 -7.62 -6.99 -6.09
N THR A 115 -8.64 -7.50 -6.78
CA THR A 115 -8.45 -8.44 -7.91
C THR A 115 -7.72 -7.77 -9.07
N ASN A 116 -7.95 -6.48 -9.34
CA ASN A 116 -7.17 -5.76 -10.36
C ASN A 116 -5.67 -5.64 -10.04
N LEU A 117 -5.31 -5.63 -8.76
CA LEU A 117 -3.89 -5.64 -8.34
C LEU A 117 -3.25 -7.01 -8.57
N LEU A 118 -4.06 -8.08 -8.62
CA LEU A 118 -3.60 -9.47 -8.67
C LEU A 118 -3.80 -10.14 -10.04
N GLU A 119 -4.79 -9.71 -10.80
CA GLU A 119 -5.25 -10.30 -12.06
C GLU A 119 -5.21 -9.23 -13.15
N GLN A 120 -4.15 -9.25 -13.97
CA GLN A 120 -4.06 -8.36 -15.13
C GLN A 120 -4.90 -8.86 -16.33
N ASP A 121 -5.25 -10.15 -16.39
CA ASP A 121 -6.12 -10.69 -17.46
C ASP A 121 -6.94 -11.87 -16.91
N SER A 122 -8.13 -11.62 -16.39
CA SER A 122 -9.15 -12.66 -16.33
C SER A 122 -9.98 -12.56 -17.61
N ASP A 123 -9.96 -13.64 -18.40
CA ASP A 123 -10.81 -13.89 -19.57
C ASP A 123 -12.30 -13.97 -19.16
N SER A 124 -12.83 -12.90 -18.59
CA SER A 124 -14.27 -12.76 -18.39
C SER A 124 -14.88 -12.40 -19.74
N THR A 125 -15.15 -13.44 -20.53
CA THR A 125 -15.76 -13.35 -21.87
C THR A 125 -17.15 -12.70 -21.85
N SER A 126 -17.78 -12.54 -20.68
CA SER A 126 -19.05 -11.83 -20.51
C SER A 126 -18.86 -10.43 -19.91
N GLN A 127 -18.78 -9.42 -20.77
CA GLN A 127 -18.85 -8.01 -20.37
C GLN A 127 -20.16 -7.73 -19.60
N GLN A 128 -20.12 -6.91 -18.55
CA GLN A 128 -21.33 -6.49 -17.83
C GLN A 128 -22.18 -5.51 -18.65
N ASP A 129 -23.44 -5.31 -18.28
CA ASP A 129 -24.26 -4.26 -18.89
C ASP A 129 -23.70 -2.87 -18.57
N SER A 130 -23.44 -2.06 -19.59
CA SER A 130 -22.74 -0.77 -19.48
C SER A 130 -23.08 0.15 -20.64
N ILE A 131 -22.74 1.45 -20.53
CA ILE A 131 -22.81 2.42 -21.63
C ILE A 131 -22.13 1.84 -22.88
N ILE A 132 -20.92 1.30 -22.73
CA ILE A 132 -20.13 0.75 -23.83
C ILE A 132 -20.87 -0.41 -24.51
N TRP A 133 -21.36 -1.36 -23.72
CA TRP A 133 -22.09 -2.51 -24.26
C TRP A 133 -23.37 -2.07 -24.99
N GLN A 134 -24.12 -1.12 -24.41
CA GLN A 134 -25.36 -0.61 -24.98
C GLN A 134 -25.13 0.14 -26.29
N LEU A 135 -24.09 0.98 -26.37
CA LEU A 135 -23.75 1.73 -27.58
C LEU A 135 -23.34 0.79 -28.72
N VAL A 136 -22.50 -0.20 -28.46
CA VAL A 136 -22.04 -1.16 -29.48
C VAL A 136 -23.17 -2.07 -29.93
N ASN A 137 -23.87 -2.73 -29.00
CA ASN A 137 -24.77 -3.84 -29.33
C ASN A 137 -26.22 -3.44 -29.57
N ASN A 138 -26.72 -2.38 -28.90
CA ASN A 138 -28.10 -1.92 -29.06
C ASN A 138 -28.21 -0.69 -29.99
N SER A 139 -27.15 0.12 -30.10
CA SER A 139 -27.14 1.33 -30.93
C SER A 139 -26.25 1.24 -32.18
N ASN A 140 -25.53 0.13 -32.39
CA ASN A 140 -24.59 -0.08 -33.50
C ASN A 140 -23.60 1.08 -33.68
N LYS A 141 -23.06 1.59 -32.56
CA LYS A 141 -22.13 2.72 -32.55
C LYS A 141 -20.69 2.25 -32.63
N THR A 142 -19.88 2.95 -33.43
CA THR A 142 -18.44 2.68 -33.55
C THR A 142 -17.66 3.45 -32.49
N ILE A 143 -16.89 2.74 -31.66
CA ILE A 143 -16.13 3.31 -30.54
C ILE A 143 -14.63 3.21 -30.79
N HIS A 144 -13.92 4.34 -30.67
CA HIS A 144 -12.45 4.40 -30.63
C HIS A 144 -11.97 4.70 -29.21
N MET A 145 -10.86 4.08 -28.79
CA MET A 145 -10.30 4.24 -27.44
C MET A 145 -8.78 4.46 -27.50
N PHE A 146 -8.28 5.49 -26.82
CA PHE A 146 -6.84 5.76 -26.73
C PHE A 146 -6.45 6.14 -25.29
N GLY A 147 -5.35 5.58 -24.78
CA GLY A 147 -4.83 5.87 -23.44
C GLY A 147 -4.73 4.64 -22.55
N ASP A 148 -5.08 4.76 -21.26
CA ASP A 148 -4.98 3.68 -20.26
C ASP A 148 -5.63 2.35 -20.71
N ASP A 149 -4.84 1.27 -20.74
CA ASP A 149 -5.27 -0.08 -21.13
C ASP A 149 -6.38 -0.69 -20.25
N THR A 150 -6.68 -0.08 -19.09
CA THR A 150 -7.78 -0.48 -18.19
C THR A 150 -9.12 -0.62 -18.92
N TRP A 151 -9.38 0.21 -19.94
CA TRP A 151 -10.60 0.10 -20.74
C TRP A 151 -10.66 -1.19 -21.57
N LEU A 152 -9.53 -1.66 -22.12
CA LEU A 152 -9.47 -2.88 -22.91
C LEU A 152 -9.78 -4.11 -22.06
N ARG A 153 -9.29 -4.09 -20.82
CA ARG A 153 -9.55 -5.15 -19.82
C ARG A 153 -11.01 -5.16 -19.36
N LEU A 154 -11.61 -3.99 -19.16
CA LEU A 154 -13.00 -3.87 -18.70
C LEU A 154 -14.04 -4.16 -19.78
N PHE A 155 -13.74 -3.83 -21.03
CA PHE A 155 -14.68 -3.88 -22.15
C PHE A 155 -14.05 -4.57 -23.37
N PRO A 156 -13.72 -5.86 -23.25
CA PRO A 156 -13.11 -6.60 -24.36
C PRO A 156 -14.04 -6.60 -25.58
N ASN A 157 -13.46 -6.60 -26.78
CA ASN A 157 -14.17 -6.65 -28.07
C ASN A 157 -15.17 -5.50 -28.33
N SER A 158 -15.04 -4.36 -27.63
CA SER A 158 -15.96 -3.21 -27.79
C SER A 158 -15.43 -2.07 -28.67
N PHE A 159 -14.14 -2.10 -29.04
CA PHE A 159 -13.46 -0.97 -29.70
C PHE A 159 -13.04 -1.36 -31.12
N ALA A 160 -13.41 -0.53 -32.10
CA ALA A 160 -13.07 -0.75 -33.52
C ALA A 160 -11.61 -0.37 -33.80
N HIS A 161 -11.16 0.75 -33.23
CA HIS A 161 -9.77 1.17 -33.24
C HIS A 161 -9.35 1.55 -31.83
N TYR A 162 -8.20 1.04 -31.39
CA TYR A 162 -7.71 1.33 -30.06
C TYR A 162 -6.19 1.31 -29.96
N GLU A 163 -5.67 2.07 -29.01
CA GLU A 163 -4.27 1.98 -28.60
C GLU A 163 -4.16 2.18 -27.09
N GLY A 164 -3.87 1.07 -26.39
CA GLY A 164 -3.77 1.02 -24.93
C GLY A 164 -2.33 1.18 -24.44
N THR A 165 -2.13 1.94 -23.38
CA THR A 165 -0.85 2.10 -22.66
C THR A 165 -1.01 1.71 -21.20
N THR A 166 -0.01 1.06 -20.62
CA THR A 166 -0.08 0.62 -19.23
C THR A 166 0.00 1.79 -18.24
N SER A 167 -0.90 1.79 -17.25
CA SER A 167 -1.03 2.80 -16.20
C SER A 167 -0.10 2.60 -15.01
N PHE A 168 0.66 1.50 -14.95
CA PHE A 168 1.44 1.16 -13.75
C PHE A 168 2.85 1.78 -13.69
N TYR A 169 3.34 2.40 -14.78
CA TYR A 169 4.63 3.10 -14.79
C TYR A 169 4.46 4.58 -14.43
N VAL A 170 4.24 4.84 -13.14
CA VAL A 170 3.96 6.16 -12.56
C VAL A 170 5.03 7.22 -12.87
N SER A 171 6.27 6.82 -13.16
CA SER A 171 7.35 7.75 -13.56
C SER A 171 7.16 8.37 -14.94
N ASP A 172 6.28 7.82 -15.79
CA ASP A 172 6.02 8.33 -17.12
C ASP A 172 4.90 9.38 -17.13
N THR A 173 5.25 10.66 -17.17
CA THR A 173 4.26 11.75 -17.21
C THR A 173 3.97 12.26 -18.62
N VAL A 174 4.47 11.58 -19.67
CA VAL A 174 4.51 12.12 -21.03
C VAL A 174 4.10 11.12 -22.11
N GLN A 175 4.59 9.88 -22.11
CA GLN A 175 4.40 8.97 -23.25
C GLN A 175 2.94 8.58 -23.44
N VAL A 176 2.22 8.32 -22.35
CA VAL A 176 0.76 8.06 -22.39
C VAL A 176 0.02 9.24 -23.02
N ASP A 177 0.28 10.46 -22.57
CA ASP A 177 -0.41 11.66 -23.07
C ASP A 177 -0.07 11.94 -24.56
N LEU A 178 1.17 11.68 -24.97
CA LEU A 178 1.58 11.76 -26.38
C LEU A 178 0.87 10.72 -27.24
N ASN A 179 0.66 9.51 -26.71
CA ASN A 179 -0.09 8.44 -27.39
C ASN A 179 -1.53 8.87 -27.67
N VAL A 180 -2.22 9.41 -26.67
CA VAL A 180 -3.59 9.88 -26.83
C VAL A 180 -3.64 11.04 -27.82
N THR A 181 -2.73 12.01 -27.69
CA THR A 181 -2.74 13.24 -28.50
C THR A 181 -2.45 12.98 -29.99
N ARG A 182 -1.52 12.07 -30.35
CA ARG A 182 -1.28 11.77 -31.77
C ARG A 182 -2.45 11.02 -32.42
N ASN A 183 -3.14 10.17 -31.67
CA ASN A 183 -4.32 9.46 -32.16
C ASN A 183 -5.53 10.39 -32.26
N LEU A 184 -5.66 11.36 -31.35
CA LEU A 184 -6.64 12.44 -31.44
C LEU A 184 -6.53 13.21 -32.75
N ASP A 185 -5.30 13.55 -33.16
CA ASP A 185 -5.05 14.30 -34.38
C ASP A 185 -5.49 13.53 -35.62
N SER A 186 -5.24 12.22 -35.63
CA SER A 186 -5.70 11.33 -36.69
C SER A 186 -7.23 11.16 -36.67
N ALA A 187 -7.87 11.18 -35.51
CA ALA A 187 -9.33 11.01 -35.37
C ALA A 187 -10.15 12.22 -35.83
N PHE A 188 -9.54 13.42 -35.82
CA PHE A 188 -10.16 14.67 -36.28
C PHE A 188 -9.69 15.10 -37.68
N ASP A 189 -8.90 14.29 -38.37
CA ASP A 189 -8.59 14.46 -39.80
C ASP A 189 -9.71 13.88 -40.65
N PHE A 190 -10.68 14.71 -41.01
CA PHE A 190 -11.86 14.34 -41.81
C PHE A 190 -11.60 14.26 -43.32
N SER A 191 -10.36 13.96 -43.72
CA SER A 191 -10.03 13.67 -45.11
C SER A 191 -10.81 12.42 -45.60
N PRO A 192 -11.30 12.37 -46.86
CA PRO A 192 -12.22 11.33 -47.34
C PRO A 192 -11.69 9.89 -47.16
N ASP A 193 -10.37 9.72 -47.21
CA ASP A 193 -9.70 8.41 -47.18
C ASP A 193 -9.28 7.97 -45.76
N ASN A 194 -9.58 8.77 -44.73
CA ASN A 194 -9.13 8.48 -43.37
C ASN A 194 -10.19 7.72 -42.56
N GLU A 195 -10.08 6.39 -42.55
CA GLU A 195 -10.94 5.50 -41.75
C GLU A 195 -10.92 5.83 -40.25
N LYS A 196 -9.84 6.42 -39.72
CA LYS A 196 -9.75 6.80 -38.30
C LYS A 196 -10.70 7.92 -37.89
N SER A 197 -11.26 8.64 -38.86
CA SER A 197 -12.27 9.69 -38.63
C SER A 197 -13.71 9.14 -38.51
N ASN A 198 -13.91 7.84 -38.80
CA ASN A 198 -15.19 7.17 -38.75
C ASN A 198 -15.53 6.63 -37.36
N TRP A 199 -15.77 7.53 -36.42
CA TRP A 199 -16.21 7.19 -35.06
C TRP A 199 -17.54 7.86 -34.71
N ASP A 200 -18.33 7.18 -33.87
CA ASP A 200 -19.46 7.76 -33.16
C ASP A 200 -19.09 8.16 -31.73
N VAL A 201 -18.20 7.38 -31.11
CA VAL A 201 -17.75 7.58 -29.73
C VAL A 201 -16.23 7.56 -29.68
N LEU A 202 -15.64 8.56 -29.04
CA LEU A 202 -14.20 8.66 -28.82
C LEU A 202 -13.91 8.67 -27.31
N ILE A 203 -13.09 7.74 -26.83
CA ILE A 203 -12.64 7.66 -25.45
C ILE A 203 -11.16 8.01 -25.39
N LEU A 204 -10.82 9.03 -24.59
CA LEU A 204 -9.48 9.56 -24.42
C LEU A 204 -9.14 9.53 -22.93
N HIS A 205 -8.15 8.74 -22.52
CA HIS A 205 -7.76 8.64 -21.11
C HIS A 205 -6.31 9.07 -20.92
N TYR A 206 -6.12 10.29 -20.42
CA TYR A 206 -4.79 10.84 -20.10
C TYR A 206 -4.41 10.51 -18.66
N LEU A 207 -3.12 10.22 -18.42
CA LEU A 207 -2.61 9.84 -17.10
C LEU A 207 -1.59 10.84 -16.52
N GLY A 208 -1.14 11.83 -17.31
CA GLY A 208 -0.06 12.71 -16.88
C GLY A 208 -0.33 13.47 -15.57
N LEU A 209 -1.58 13.86 -15.29
CA LEU A 209 -1.93 14.56 -14.04
C LEU A 209 -1.95 13.62 -12.83
N ASP A 210 -2.51 12.42 -12.97
CA ASP A 210 -2.46 11.38 -11.91
C ASP A 210 -1.01 11.00 -11.61
N HIS A 211 -0.20 10.71 -12.64
CA HIS A 211 1.21 10.34 -12.49
C HIS A 211 2.04 11.45 -11.81
N ILE A 212 1.89 12.72 -12.21
CA ILE A 212 2.52 13.86 -11.49
C ILE A 212 2.06 13.88 -10.03
N GLY A 213 0.77 13.63 -9.82
CA GLY A 213 0.16 13.53 -8.52
C GLY A 213 0.84 12.49 -7.63
N HIS A 214 1.06 11.27 -8.10
CA HIS A 214 1.77 10.23 -7.35
C HIS A 214 3.23 10.54 -7.08
N LEU A 215 3.91 11.19 -8.04
CA LEU A 215 5.33 11.51 -7.93
C LEU A 215 5.62 12.59 -6.89
N GLU A 216 4.86 13.69 -6.90
CA GLU A 216 5.18 14.90 -6.14
C GLU A 216 3.99 15.46 -5.33
N GLY A 217 2.81 14.87 -5.44
CA GLY A 217 1.57 15.35 -4.85
C GLY A 217 0.80 16.32 -5.75
N PRO A 218 -0.45 16.66 -5.39
CA PRO A 218 -1.34 17.50 -6.20
C PRO A 218 -0.86 18.96 -6.31
N LYS A 219 0.06 19.38 -5.43
CA LYS A 219 0.69 20.71 -5.42
C LYS A 219 2.07 20.72 -6.09
N SER A 220 2.39 19.68 -6.89
CA SER A 220 3.62 19.58 -7.67
C SER A 220 3.84 20.81 -8.58
N ARG A 221 5.11 21.13 -8.83
CA ARG A 221 5.51 22.14 -9.83
C ARG A 221 5.20 21.76 -11.27
N LEU A 222 5.10 20.46 -11.53
CA LEU A 222 4.78 19.95 -12.86
C LEU A 222 3.28 20.08 -13.15
N MET A 223 2.45 20.21 -12.09
CA MET A 223 0.99 20.26 -12.20
C MET A 223 0.50 21.45 -13.03
N PRO A 224 0.94 22.71 -12.83
CA PRO A 224 0.42 23.85 -13.60
C PRO A 224 0.78 23.82 -15.09
N SER A 225 1.93 23.25 -15.47
CA SER A 225 2.27 23.07 -16.90
C SER A 225 1.42 21.98 -17.53
N LYS A 226 1.21 20.86 -16.83
CA LYS A 226 0.40 19.75 -17.33
C LYS A 226 -1.08 20.10 -17.39
N GLN A 227 -1.60 20.88 -16.43
CA GLN A 227 -2.97 21.40 -16.49
C GLN A 227 -3.18 22.33 -17.69
N ARG A 228 -2.21 23.17 -18.03
CA ARG A 228 -2.26 24.00 -19.25
C ARG A 228 -2.21 23.18 -20.54
N GLU A 229 -1.45 22.08 -20.54
CA GLU A 229 -1.46 21.12 -21.64
C GLU A 229 -2.87 20.53 -21.84
N MET A 230 -3.50 20.05 -20.76
CA MET A 230 -4.86 19.50 -20.83
C MET A 230 -5.90 20.54 -21.22
N ASP A 231 -5.83 21.77 -20.67
CA ASP A 231 -6.69 22.88 -21.10
C ASP A 231 -6.59 23.10 -22.63
N GLY A 232 -5.38 23.09 -23.19
CA GLY A 232 -5.15 23.24 -24.62
C GLY A 232 -5.69 22.07 -25.46
N ILE A 233 -5.64 20.83 -24.96
CA ILE A 233 -6.27 19.68 -25.61
C ILE A 233 -7.79 19.84 -25.64
N VAL A 234 -8.42 20.27 -24.54
CA VAL A 234 -9.87 20.46 -24.51
C VAL A 234 -10.30 21.59 -25.46
N GLU A 235 -9.54 22.69 -25.52
CA GLU A 235 -9.77 23.78 -26.48
C GLU A 235 -9.69 23.29 -27.94
N LYS A 236 -8.69 22.45 -28.24
CA LYS A 236 -8.53 21.81 -29.56
C LYS A 236 -9.74 20.95 -29.92
N ILE A 237 -10.20 20.10 -29.00
CA ILE A 237 -11.38 19.24 -29.21
C ILE A 237 -12.63 20.09 -29.44
N TYR A 238 -12.87 21.10 -28.60
CA TYR A 238 -14.03 21.97 -28.71
C TYR A 238 -14.06 22.71 -30.05
N THR A 239 -12.91 23.24 -30.48
CA THR A 239 -12.78 23.92 -31.79
C THR A 239 -13.12 22.97 -32.92
N LYS A 240 -12.61 21.74 -32.89
CA LYS A 240 -12.92 20.71 -33.90
C LYS A 240 -14.38 20.27 -33.90
N ILE A 241 -15.00 20.14 -32.73
CA ILE A 241 -16.44 19.88 -32.61
C ILE A 241 -17.24 21.01 -33.27
N LYS A 242 -16.91 22.26 -32.95
CA LYS A 242 -17.60 23.43 -33.51
C LYS A 242 -17.48 23.48 -35.03
N GLU A 243 -16.28 23.26 -35.58
CA GLU A 243 -16.06 23.20 -37.03
C GLU A 243 -16.88 22.08 -37.71
N ASN A 244 -16.86 20.88 -37.12
CA ASN A 244 -17.54 19.71 -37.67
C ASN A 244 -19.06 19.81 -37.58
N ASP A 245 -19.60 20.24 -36.43
CA ASP A 245 -21.04 20.41 -36.22
C ASP A 245 -21.60 21.50 -37.16
N LEU A 246 -20.84 22.58 -37.41
CA LEU A 246 -21.20 23.59 -38.41
C LEU A 246 -21.30 22.98 -39.82
N LYS A 247 -20.32 22.15 -40.23
CA LYS A 247 -20.37 21.47 -41.54
C LYS A 247 -21.57 20.52 -41.65
N LYS A 248 -21.85 19.74 -40.59
CA LYS A 248 -22.96 18.79 -40.53
C LYS A 248 -24.33 19.46 -40.50
N SER A 249 -24.45 20.68 -39.97
CA SER A 249 -25.73 21.41 -39.87
C SER A 249 -26.49 21.60 -41.19
N SER A 250 -25.79 21.46 -42.34
CA SER A 250 -26.38 21.42 -43.68
C SER A 250 -27.27 20.19 -43.92
N ASN A 251 -27.08 19.10 -43.18
CA ASN A 251 -27.95 17.93 -43.14
C ASN A 251 -28.90 18.00 -41.92
N LYS A 252 -30.20 18.17 -42.19
CA LYS A 252 -31.27 18.31 -41.18
C LYS A 252 -31.41 17.11 -40.21
N GLN A 253 -30.82 15.96 -40.54
CA GLN A 253 -30.84 14.77 -39.66
C GLN A 253 -29.65 14.67 -38.71
N SER A 254 -28.58 15.44 -38.91
CA SER A 254 -27.41 15.39 -38.03
C SER A 254 -27.66 16.09 -36.71
N LYS A 255 -27.07 15.55 -35.63
CA LYS A 255 -27.17 16.13 -34.29
C LYS A 255 -25.80 16.68 -33.87
N PRO A 256 -25.74 17.61 -32.90
CA PRO A 256 -24.48 18.10 -32.38
C PRO A 256 -23.68 17.00 -31.67
N SER A 257 -22.40 17.27 -31.46
CA SER A 257 -21.52 16.43 -30.66
C SER A 257 -21.51 16.86 -29.18
N LEU A 258 -21.32 15.90 -28.28
CA LEU A 258 -21.16 16.13 -26.84
C LEU A 258 -19.75 15.72 -26.40
N LEU A 259 -19.05 16.61 -25.69
CA LEU A 259 -17.85 16.27 -24.94
C LEU A 259 -18.20 16.17 -23.45
N VAL A 260 -17.86 15.03 -22.84
CA VAL A 260 -17.88 14.86 -21.39
C VAL A 260 -16.44 14.76 -20.91
N LEU A 261 -16.01 15.78 -20.18
CA LEU A 261 -14.71 15.82 -19.51
C LEU A 261 -14.92 15.44 -18.04
N LEU A 262 -14.26 14.40 -17.55
CA LEU A 262 -14.46 13.92 -16.19
C LEU A 262 -13.19 13.37 -15.55
N GLY A 263 -13.11 13.42 -14.23
CA GLY A 263 -12.16 12.63 -13.43
C GLY A 263 -12.81 11.34 -12.93
N ASP A 264 -12.06 10.25 -12.92
CA ASP A 264 -12.45 8.99 -12.32
C ASP A 264 -12.26 9.01 -10.79
N HIS A 265 -11.25 9.69 -10.28
CA HIS A 265 -11.10 10.04 -8.87
C HIS A 265 -10.39 11.39 -8.71
N GLY A 266 -10.25 11.84 -7.47
CA GLY A 266 -9.23 12.82 -7.13
C GLY A 266 -8.09 12.18 -6.36
N MET A 267 -7.32 12.97 -5.64
CA MET A 267 -6.13 12.49 -4.94
C MET A 267 -5.93 13.27 -3.64
N ASN A 268 -5.34 12.61 -2.64
CA ASN A 268 -5.05 13.24 -1.37
C ASN A 268 -3.78 14.14 -1.46
N GLU A 269 -3.52 14.91 -0.41
CA GLU A 269 -2.37 15.83 -0.35
C GLU A 269 -1.00 15.13 -0.49
N ILE A 270 -0.93 13.82 -0.25
CA ILE A 270 0.32 13.07 -0.33
C ILE A 270 0.59 12.44 -1.70
N GLY A 271 -0.33 12.64 -2.66
CA GLY A 271 -0.20 12.07 -3.98
C GLY A 271 -0.78 10.67 -4.14
N ASN A 272 -1.61 10.21 -3.20
CA ASN A 272 -2.21 8.89 -3.32
C ASN A 272 -3.75 8.99 -3.40
N HIS A 273 -4.40 7.93 -3.85
CA HIS A 273 -5.87 7.84 -3.93
C HIS A 273 -6.32 6.41 -3.56
N GLY A 274 -7.63 6.19 -3.38
CA GLY A 274 -8.23 4.93 -2.91
C GLY A 274 -8.99 5.06 -1.59
N GLY A 275 -8.84 6.19 -0.91
CA GLY A 275 -9.48 6.55 0.35
C GLY A 275 -10.71 7.43 0.17
N SER A 276 -11.08 8.14 1.24
CA SER A 276 -12.33 8.90 1.34
C SER A 276 -12.11 10.38 1.68
N SER A 277 -10.92 10.93 1.47
CA SER A 277 -10.71 12.36 1.69
C SER A 277 -11.47 13.17 0.63
N ILE A 278 -11.82 14.41 0.97
CA ILE A 278 -12.54 15.31 0.04
C ILE A 278 -11.77 15.47 -1.28
N GLY A 279 -10.44 15.57 -1.20
CA GLY A 279 -9.58 15.63 -2.40
C GLY A 279 -9.66 14.39 -3.28
N GLU A 280 -9.95 13.21 -2.72
CA GLU A 280 -10.08 11.95 -3.46
C GLU A 280 -11.48 11.71 -4.02
N THR A 281 -12.52 12.14 -3.30
CA THR A 281 -13.91 11.84 -3.63
C THR A 281 -14.58 12.90 -4.49
N SER A 282 -13.90 14.00 -4.82
CA SER A 282 -14.49 15.16 -5.51
C SER A 282 -13.88 15.45 -6.89
N PRO A 283 -13.79 14.47 -7.83
CA PRO A 283 -13.41 14.76 -9.20
C PRO A 283 -14.44 15.66 -9.90
N ALA A 284 -13.99 16.37 -10.94
CA ALA A 284 -14.85 17.17 -11.79
C ALA A 284 -15.59 16.29 -12.81
N MET A 285 -16.80 16.70 -13.20
CA MET A 285 -17.52 16.18 -14.37
C MET A 285 -18.16 17.35 -15.10
N ILE A 286 -17.84 17.52 -16.38
CA ILE A 286 -18.20 18.69 -17.17
C ILE A 286 -18.78 18.23 -18.51
N PHE A 287 -19.96 18.76 -18.86
CA PHE A 287 -20.62 18.53 -20.14
C PHE A 287 -20.44 19.76 -21.02
N ILE A 288 -19.89 19.57 -22.22
CA ILE A 288 -19.46 20.65 -23.13
C ILE A 288 -20.04 20.40 -24.52
N SER A 289 -20.70 21.39 -25.11
CA SER A 289 -21.14 21.34 -26.51
C SER A 289 -21.52 22.75 -27.02
N PRO A 290 -21.25 23.08 -28.31
CA PRO A 290 -21.68 24.35 -28.90
C PRO A 290 -23.20 24.61 -28.80
N SER A 291 -24.00 23.53 -28.78
CA SER A 291 -25.48 23.59 -28.67
C SER A 291 -26.02 23.79 -27.26
N LEU A 292 -25.16 23.67 -26.24
CA LEU A 292 -25.54 23.94 -24.85
C LEU A 292 -25.57 25.45 -24.62
N ASP A 293 -26.45 25.88 -23.74
CA ASP A 293 -26.64 27.29 -23.42
C ASP A 293 -27.14 27.37 -21.98
N PHE A 294 -26.20 27.53 -21.05
CA PHE A 294 -26.47 27.68 -19.63
C PHE A 294 -26.23 29.12 -19.20
N PRO A 295 -26.95 29.63 -18.18
CA PRO A 295 -26.72 30.97 -17.68
C PRO A 295 -25.24 31.15 -17.29
N PRO A 296 -24.59 32.25 -17.72
CA PRO A 296 -23.27 32.59 -17.23
C PRO A 296 -23.33 32.71 -15.69
N ASN A 297 -22.40 32.07 -14.99
CA ASN A 297 -22.38 31.91 -13.52
C ASN A 297 -23.42 30.93 -12.92
N SER A 298 -23.95 29.97 -13.67
CA SER A 298 -24.62 28.77 -13.10
C SER A 298 -23.68 27.85 -12.28
N GLN A 299 -22.54 28.38 -11.81
CA GLN A 299 -21.52 27.76 -10.98
C GLN A 299 -21.96 27.56 -9.51
N SER A 300 -23.23 27.26 -9.27
CA SER A 300 -23.58 26.62 -8.00
C SER A 300 -22.80 25.32 -7.92
N ALA A 301 -22.08 25.11 -6.82
CA ALA A 301 -21.29 23.92 -6.51
C ALA A 301 -22.19 22.67 -6.37
N LEU A 302 -22.84 22.29 -7.47
CA LEU A 302 -23.76 21.17 -7.54
C LEU A 302 -22.94 19.89 -7.49
N THR A 303 -23.26 19.07 -6.49
CA THR A 303 -22.64 17.78 -6.27
C THR A 303 -23.59 16.71 -6.79
N ILE A 304 -23.06 15.82 -7.63
CA ILE A 304 -23.77 14.67 -8.20
C ILE A 304 -23.01 13.38 -7.84
N ASP A 305 -23.59 12.20 -7.98
CA ASP A 305 -22.83 10.95 -7.90
C ASP A 305 -22.27 10.58 -9.27
N GLN A 306 -21.07 9.99 -9.35
CA GLN A 306 -20.51 9.51 -10.63
C GLN A 306 -21.44 8.56 -11.39
N THR A 307 -22.26 7.80 -10.66
CA THR A 307 -23.23 6.88 -11.25
C THR A 307 -24.31 7.58 -12.08
N ASP A 308 -24.55 8.88 -11.85
CA ASP A 308 -25.58 9.68 -12.52
C ASP A 308 -25.25 9.94 -14.00
N LEU A 309 -23.98 9.76 -14.39
CA LEU A 309 -23.55 9.83 -15.78
C LEU A 309 -24.31 8.86 -16.68
N VAL A 310 -24.56 7.64 -16.19
CA VAL A 310 -25.14 6.54 -16.99
C VAL A 310 -26.56 6.84 -17.47
N PRO A 311 -27.55 7.10 -16.60
CA PRO A 311 -28.90 7.43 -17.04
C PRO A 311 -28.93 8.76 -17.80
N THR A 312 -28.06 9.72 -17.46
CA THR A 312 -27.94 10.99 -18.18
C THR A 312 -27.54 10.75 -19.65
N LEU A 313 -26.47 9.99 -19.90
CA LEU A 313 -26.04 9.67 -21.26
C LEU A 313 -27.03 8.77 -22.00
N SER A 314 -27.69 7.86 -21.29
CA SER A 314 -28.76 7.00 -21.84
C SER A 314 -29.85 7.84 -22.52
N PHE A 315 -30.34 8.89 -21.85
CA PHE A 315 -31.36 9.78 -22.43
C PHE A 315 -30.80 10.78 -23.45
N LEU A 316 -29.56 11.25 -23.29
CA LEU A 316 -28.94 12.19 -24.24
C LEU A 316 -28.62 11.53 -25.60
N LEU A 317 -28.27 10.24 -25.61
CA LEU A 317 -27.83 9.49 -26.79
C LEU A 317 -28.84 8.41 -27.26
N GLY A 318 -29.86 8.09 -26.46
CA GLY A 318 -30.98 7.26 -26.87
C GLY A 318 -30.77 5.74 -26.75
N PHE A 319 -29.96 5.29 -25.78
CA PHE A 319 -29.75 3.86 -25.48
C PHE A 319 -30.40 3.46 -24.14
N PRO A 320 -30.79 2.20 -23.92
CA PRO A 320 -31.41 1.73 -22.66
C PRO A 320 -30.51 1.92 -21.43
N ILE A 321 -31.10 2.28 -20.28
CA ILE A 321 -30.37 2.36 -19.01
C ILE A 321 -29.86 0.95 -18.63
N PRO A 322 -28.55 0.76 -18.38
CA PRO A 322 -28.00 -0.51 -17.91
C PRO A 322 -28.72 -1.06 -16.68
N GLN A 323 -28.92 -2.38 -16.65
CA GLN A 323 -29.83 -3.04 -15.70
C GLN A 323 -29.48 -2.79 -14.22
N ASN A 324 -28.20 -2.77 -13.88
CA ASN A 324 -27.71 -2.63 -12.50
C ASN A 324 -27.37 -1.17 -12.13
N ASN A 325 -27.78 -0.19 -12.94
CA ASN A 325 -27.55 1.22 -12.68
C ASN A 325 -28.33 1.71 -11.44
N VAL A 326 -27.61 2.31 -10.49
CA VAL A 326 -28.19 2.97 -9.31
C VAL A 326 -28.18 4.50 -9.41
N GLY A 327 -27.57 5.06 -10.45
CA GLY A 327 -27.55 6.50 -10.70
C GLY A 327 -28.90 7.03 -11.18
N ILE A 328 -29.06 8.35 -11.11
CA ILE A 328 -30.27 9.07 -11.53
C ILE A 328 -29.92 10.15 -12.57
N PRO A 329 -30.87 10.62 -13.41
CA PRO A 329 -30.59 11.62 -14.42
C PRO A 329 -30.23 12.95 -13.75
N ILE A 330 -29.17 13.63 -14.22
CA ILE A 330 -28.77 14.93 -13.69
C ILE A 330 -29.83 15.97 -14.07
N PHE A 331 -30.63 16.41 -13.09
CA PHE A 331 -31.82 17.23 -13.32
C PHE A 331 -31.51 18.55 -14.05
N ASP A 332 -30.39 19.19 -13.75
CA ASP A 332 -29.99 20.47 -14.36
C ASP A 332 -29.80 20.38 -15.88
N ILE A 333 -29.34 19.23 -16.38
CA ILE A 333 -29.14 19.00 -17.82
C ILE A 333 -30.48 18.92 -18.57
N PHE A 334 -31.53 18.43 -17.91
CA PHE A 334 -32.86 18.26 -18.48
C PHE A 334 -33.83 19.40 -18.14
N SER A 335 -33.39 20.42 -17.38
CA SER A 335 -34.21 21.55 -16.93
C SER A 335 -34.94 22.30 -18.06
N LYS A 336 -34.33 22.37 -19.25
CA LYS A 336 -34.90 23.03 -20.44
C LYS A 336 -35.73 22.09 -21.34
N TYR A 337 -35.86 20.82 -20.99
CA TYR A 337 -36.71 19.88 -21.75
C TYR A 337 -38.18 20.17 -21.48
N SER A 338 -39.05 19.77 -22.41
CA SER A 338 -40.50 19.87 -22.21
C SER A 338 -40.92 19.09 -20.95
N GLU A 339 -41.96 19.55 -20.25
CA GLU A 339 -42.47 18.86 -19.05
C GLU A 339 -42.80 17.38 -19.32
N ILE A 340 -43.29 17.08 -20.52
CA ILE A 340 -43.59 15.71 -20.97
C ILE A 340 -42.31 14.87 -21.11
N ASP A 341 -41.26 15.41 -21.74
CA ASP A 341 -40.00 14.68 -21.87
C ASP A 341 -39.32 14.48 -20.51
N GLN A 342 -39.38 15.49 -19.63
CA GLN A 342 -38.91 15.35 -18.25
C GLN A 342 -39.65 14.24 -17.52
N LEU A 343 -40.99 14.18 -17.63
CA LEU A 343 -41.79 13.14 -17.01
C LEU A 343 -41.43 11.74 -17.54
N LYS A 344 -41.24 11.58 -18.85
CA LYS A 344 -40.79 10.32 -19.48
C LYS A 344 -39.42 9.88 -18.94
N ILE A 345 -38.46 10.80 -18.90
CA ILE A 345 -37.10 10.55 -18.40
C ILE A 345 -37.14 10.05 -16.95
N TYR A 346 -37.84 10.77 -16.07
CA TYR A 346 -37.85 10.44 -14.66
C TYR A 346 -38.71 9.20 -14.34
N GLU A 347 -39.79 8.96 -15.09
CA GLU A 347 -40.58 7.73 -14.97
C GLU A 347 -39.75 6.49 -15.35
N LEU A 348 -39.08 6.52 -16.51
CA LEU A 348 -38.29 5.39 -17.00
C LEU A 348 -37.13 5.08 -16.06
N CYS A 349 -36.45 6.11 -15.54
CA CYS A 349 -35.41 5.90 -14.54
C CYS A 349 -35.97 5.34 -13.23
N ALA A 350 -37.16 5.81 -12.79
CA ALA A 350 -37.80 5.31 -11.57
C ALA A 350 -38.19 3.83 -11.70
N LEU A 351 -38.66 3.41 -12.88
CA LEU A 351 -38.93 2.00 -13.19
C LEU A 351 -37.65 1.16 -13.14
N SER A 352 -36.56 1.67 -13.73
CA SER A 352 -35.26 0.99 -13.74
C SER A 352 -34.72 0.79 -12.32
N ILE A 353 -34.64 1.85 -11.52
CA ILE A 353 -34.07 1.79 -10.16
C ILE A 353 -34.95 0.98 -9.20
N ASN A 354 -36.28 1.00 -9.38
CA ASN A 354 -37.20 0.22 -8.56
C ASN A 354 -36.99 -1.30 -8.70
N ASN A 355 -36.44 -1.77 -9.83
CA ASN A 355 -36.09 -3.19 -10.00
C ASN A 355 -34.93 -3.64 -9.10
N LEU A 356 -34.10 -2.69 -8.63
CA LEU A 356 -32.97 -2.94 -7.73
C LEU A 356 -33.35 -2.85 -6.25
N VAL A 357 -34.55 -2.36 -5.94
CA VAL A 357 -35.06 -2.25 -4.57
C VAL A 357 -35.34 -3.66 -4.03
N PRO A 358 -34.71 -4.08 -2.91
CA PRO A 358 -34.99 -5.38 -2.30
C PRO A 358 -36.46 -5.52 -1.91
N LYS A 359 -37.12 -6.57 -2.40
CA LYS A 359 -38.53 -6.85 -2.13
C LYS A 359 -38.65 -7.87 -0.99
N ASN A 360 -38.83 -7.38 0.23
CA ASN A 360 -39.08 -8.25 1.40
C ASN A 360 -40.51 -8.80 1.42
N LYS A 361 -41.44 -8.08 0.80
CA LYS A 361 -42.85 -8.44 0.62
C LYS A 361 -43.30 -8.00 -0.77
N ASN A 362 -44.32 -8.67 -1.30
CA ASN A 362 -44.99 -8.24 -2.52
C ASN A 362 -45.97 -7.11 -2.17
N TYR A 363 -45.57 -5.88 -2.44
CA TYR A 363 -46.45 -4.71 -2.37
C TYR A 363 -47.15 -4.54 -3.71
N ASN A 364 -48.41 -4.97 -3.79
CA ASN A 364 -49.19 -4.94 -5.02
C ASN A 364 -50.13 -3.74 -5.09
N ASN A 365 -50.61 -3.25 -3.95
CA ASN A 365 -51.53 -2.12 -3.86
C ASN A 365 -51.16 -1.16 -2.72
N LEU A 366 -51.87 -0.03 -2.63
CA LEU A 366 -51.65 0.97 -1.57
C LEU A 366 -52.16 0.49 -0.20
N ASP A 367 -53.03 -0.52 -0.13
CA ASP A 367 -53.49 -1.08 1.15
C ASP A 367 -52.39 -1.82 1.89
N ASP A 368 -51.46 -2.44 1.15
CA ASP A 368 -50.26 -3.09 1.70
C ASP A 368 -49.33 -2.09 2.41
N CYS A 369 -49.51 -0.78 2.17
CA CYS A 369 -48.66 0.29 2.70
C CYS A 369 -49.09 0.86 4.05
N LYS A 370 -50.08 0.26 4.72
CA LYS A 370 -50.56 0.75 6.03
C LYS A 370 -49.49 0.67 7.13
N ASN A 371 -48.61 -0.34 7.09
CA ASN A 371 -47.58 -0.58 8.13
C ASN A 371 -46.21 -0.96 7.51
N PRO A 372 -45.45 -0.02 6.93
CA PRO A 372 -44.11 -0.30 6.40
C PRO A 372 -43.10 -0.51 7.53
N ILE A 373 -42.38 -1.64 7.52
CA ILE A 373 -41.47 -2.05 8.61
C ILE A 373 -40.06 -1.50 8.36
N SER A 374 -39.59 -1.55 7.11
CA SER A 374 -38.24 -1.12 6.72
C SER A 374 -38.26 0.15 5.85
N GLU A 375 -37.11 0.83 5.75
CA GLU A 375 -36.96 1.97 4.83
C GLU A 375 -37.17 1.60 3.36
N PHE A 376 -36.85 0.35 2.97
CA PHE A 376 -37.14 -0.15 1.62
C PHE A 376 -38.64 -0.32 1.40
N ASP A 377 -39.38 -0.75 2.41
CA ASP A 377 -40.85 -0.84 2.35
C ASP A 377 -41.47 0.56 2.19
N LYS A 378 -40.98 1.55 2.94
CA LYS A 378 -41.42 2.95 2.79
C LYS A 378 -41.14 3.49 1.38
N LEU A 379 -39.97 3.16 0.82
CA LEU A 379 -39.61 3.55 -0.54
C LEU A 379 -40.53 2.89 -1.59
N GLN A 380 -40.81 1.61 -1.44
CA GLN A 380 -41.72 0.87 -2.31
C GLN A 380 -43.15 1.45 -2.26
N CYS A 381 -43.62 1.81 -1.07
CA CYS A 381 -44.91 2.46 -0.90
C CYS A 381 -44.98 3.86 -1.52
N PHE A 382 -43.89 4.62 -1.41
CA PHE A 382 -43.79 5.91 -2.09
C PHE A 382 -43.84 5.75 -3.61
N PHE A 383 -43.17 4.74 -4.17
CA PHE A 383 -43.25 4.40 -5.59
C PHE A 383 -44.68 4.08 -6.04
N LEU A 384 -45.42 3.26 -5.28
CA LEU A 384 -46.81 2.92 -5.60
C LEU A 384 -47.74 4.15 -5.55
N SER A 385 -47.58 5.01 -4.55
CA SER A 385 -48.32 6.27 -4.45
C SER A 385 -48.06 7.18 -5.64
N LEU A 386 -46.79 7.31 -6.04
CA LEU A 386 -46.37 8.09 -7.21
C LEU A 386 -46.99 7.55 -8.50
N ARG A 387 -46.95 6.23 -8.70
CA ARG A 387 -47.54 5.56 -9.87
C ARG A 387 -49.05 5.76 -9.95
N ASN A 388 -49.76 5.70 -8.80
CA ASN A 388 -51.20 5.95 -8.76
C ASN A 388 -51.52 7.40 -9.15
N GLN A 389 -50.79 8.39 -8.61
CA GLN A 389 -50.98 9.79 -9.01
C GLN A 389 -50.71 10.01 -10.49
N HIS A 390 -49.62 9.46 -11.04
CA HIS A 390 -49.31 9.59 -12.47
C HIS A 390 -50.47 9.06 -13.33
N SER A 391 -51.04 7.90 -12.97
CA SER A 391 -52.18 7.35 -13.70
C SER A 391 -53.42 8.25 -13.67
N LEU A 392 -53.68 8.94 -12.55
CA LEU A 392 -54.78 9.91 -12.42
C LEU A 392 -54.51 11.19 -13.24
N ASP A 393 -53.29 11.72 -13.17
CA ASP A 393 -52.88 12.94 -13.89
C ASP A 393 -52.95 12.76 -15.41
N LEU A 394 -52.63 11.56 -15.91
CA LEU A 394 -52.83 11.14 -17.30
C LEU A 394 -54.30 11.18 -17.72
N ILE A 395 -55.21 10.65 -16.88
CA ILE A 395 -56.67 10.68 -17.13
C ILE A 395 -57.16 12.13 -17.21
N HIS A 396 -56.63 13.01 -16.35
CA HIS A 396 -57.00 14.42 -16.30
C HIS A 396 -56.23 15.31 -17.31
N ARG A 397 -55.33 14.74 -18.13
CA ARG A 397 -54.45 15.43 -19.08
C ARG A 397 -53.69 16.63 -18.48
N LYS A 398 -53.27 16.51 -17.22
CA LYS A 398 -52.44 17.50 -16.54
C LYS A 398 -51.06 16.92 -16.32
N ALA A 399 -50.08 17.33 -17.11
CA ALA A 399 -48.69 17.23 -16.66
C ALA A 399 -48.52 18.30 -15.58
N THR A 400 -48.23 17.89 -14.35
CA THR A 400 -48.02 18.82 -13.25
C THR A 400 -46.54 18.89 -12.90
N ASN A 401 -46.01 20.09 -12.73
CA ASN A 401 -44.69 20.30 -12.14
C ASN A 401 -44.55 19.59 -10.77
N GLU A 402 -45.67 19.43 -10.05
CA GLU A 402 -45.74 18.64 -8.82
C GLU A 402 -45.35 17.17 -9.03
N LEU A 403 -45.89 16.49 -10.06
CA LEU A 403 -45.57 15.10 -10.34
C LEU A 403 -44.09 14.91 -10.70
N ILE A 404 -43.52 15.83 -11.48
CA ILE A 404 -42.09 15.85 -11.83
C ILE A 404 -41.23 15.93 -10.56
N GLU A 405 -41.55 16.85 -9.65
CA GLU A 405 -40.81 16.99 -8.38
C GLU A 405 -40.96 15.76 -7.47
N ARG A 406 -42.12 15.10 -7.45
CA ARG A 406 -42.29 13.84 -6.71
C ARG A 406 -41.44 12.71 -7.31
N TYR A 407 -41.31 12.62 -8.64
CA TYR A 407 -40.41 11.66 -9.29
C TYR A 407 -38.94 11.92 -8.94
N LYS A 408 -38.49 13.18 -9.01
CA LYS A 408 -37.13 13.57 -8.57
C LYS A 408 -36.87 13.16 -7.13
N THR A 409 -37.84 13.43 -6.23
CA THR A 409 -37.76 13.04 -4.82
C THR A 409 -37.62 11.52 -4.63
N TYR A 410 -38.39 10.73 -5.39
CA TYR A 410 -38.29 9.27 -5.35
C TYR A 410 -36.92 8.78 -5.79
N LEU A 411 -36.42 9.29 -6.91
CA LEU A 411 -35.10 8.94 -7.47
C LEU A 411 -33.99 9.23 -6.46
N THR A 412 -33.95 10.43 -5.88
CA THR A 412 -32.94 10.81 -4.88
C THR A 412 -33.00 9.91 -3.64
N ARG A 413 -34.21 9.59 -3.14
CA ARG A 413 -34.37 8.70 -1.97
C ARG A 413 -33.94 7.26 -2.29
N ALA A 414 -34.30 6.76 -3.46
CA ALA A 414 -33.95 5.41 -3.92
C ALA A 414 -32.43 5.27 -4.07
N GLN A 415 -31.78 6.20 -4.78
CA GLN A 415 -30.33 6.24 -4.93
C GLN A 415 -29.62 6.26 -3.58
N THR A 416 -30.05 7.14 -2.67
CA THR A 416 -29.43 7.28 -1.34
C THR A 416 -29.54 5.98 -0.54
N LEU A 417 -30.74 5.39 -0.48
CA LEU A 417 -30.99 4.20 0.32
C LEU A 417 -30.27 2.96 -0.23
N ILE A 418 -30.29 2.76 -1.55
CA ILE A 418 -29.57 1.67 -2.21
C ILE A 418 -28.06 1.87 -1.99
N SER A 419 -27.54 3.07 -2.22
CA SER A 419 -26.12 3.39 -2.06
C SER A 419 -25.58 3.14 -0.65
N GLN A 420 -26.40 3.34 0.38
CA GLN A 420 -26.00 3.13 1.78
C GLN A 420 -26.06 1.65 2.21
N LYS A 421 -26.94 0.83 1.61
CA LYS A 421 -27.23 -0.54 2.09
C LYS A 421 -26.75 -1.67 1.18
N PHE A 422 -26.33 -1.40 -0.06
CA PHE A 422 -26.00 -2.45 -1.05
C PHE A 422 -24.66 -3.18 -0.84
N GLY A 423 -24.08 -3.11 0.36
CA GLY A 423 -22.86 -3.82 0.73
C GLY A 423 -23.06 -5.29 1.14
N GLY A 424 -23.94 -6.04 0.45
CA GLY A 424 -24.44 -7.37 0.84
C GLY A 424 -23.41 -8.31 1.51
N TYR A 425 -23.39 -8.33 2.84
CA TYR A 425 -22.54 -9.20 3.65
C TYR A 425 -23.12 -10.61 3.76
N ASP A 426 -22.25 -11.63 3.78
CA ASP A 426 -22.60 -12.99 4.19
C ASP A 426 -22.24 -13.15 5.68
N LEU A 427 -23.19 -12.77 6.54
CA LEU A 427 -23.01 -12.79 7.99
C LEU A 427 -22.63 -14.18 8.54
N PRO A 428 -23.24 -15.30 8.09
CA PRO A 428 -22.79 -16.63 8.47
C PRO A 428 -21.30 -16.88 8.20
N LYS A 429 -20.80 -16.55 7.00
CA LYS A 429 -19.37 -16.69 6.68
C LYS A 429 -18.47 -15.82 7.54
N MET A 430 -18.87 -14.56 7.79
CA MET A 430 -18.14 -13.67 8.71
C MET A 430 -18.03 -14.28 10.11
N CYS A 431 -19.14 -14.79 10.65
CA CYS A 431 -19.17 -15.43 11.96
C CYS A 431 -18.29 -16.70 12.00
N ILE A 432 -18.35 -17.57 10.98
CA ILE A 432 -17.49 -18.76 10.88
C ILE A 432 -16.01 -18.36 10.88
N GLY A 433 -15.65 -17.34 10.09
CA GLY A 433 -14.29 -16.82 10.04
C GLY A 433 -13.80 -16.33 11.41
N ALA A 434 -14.61 -15.53 12.11
CA ALA A 434 -14.31 -15.06 13.46
C ALA A 434 -14.16 -16.20 14.48
N ILE A 435 -14.99 -17.26 14.37
CA ILE A 435 -14.90 -18.45 15.23
C ILE A 435 -13.58 -19.19 15.01
N PHE A 436 -13.13 -19.37 13.76
CA PHE A 436 -11.83 -20.00 13.49
C PHE A 436 -10.65 -19.20 14.04
N ILE A 437 -10.67 -17.87 13.90
CA ILE A 437 -9.69 -16.99 14.53
C ILE A 437 -9.71 -17.13 16.06
N PHE A 438 -10.90 -17.17 16.67
CA PHE A 438 -11.04 -17.38 18.10
C PHE A 438 -10.43 -18.72 18.57
N ILE A 439 -10.72 -19.81 17.86
CA ILE A 439 -10.14 -21.12 18.19
C ILE A 439 -8.61 -21.10 17.98
N SER A 440 -8.11 -20.45 16.94
CA SER A 440 -6.66 -20.27 16.72
C SER A 440 -5.99 -19.55 17.90
N VAL A 441 -6.60 -18.47 18.40
CA VAL A 441 -6.14 -17.76 19.61
C VAL A 441 -6.11 -18.71 20.81
N LEU A 442 -7.14 -19.54 21.03
CA LEU A 442 -7.14 -20.52 22.14
C LEU A 442 -5.99 -21.53 22.05
N PHE A 443 -5.67 -22.02 20.85
CA PHE A 443 -4.51 -22.91 20.65
C PHE A 443 -3.17 -22.19 20.92
N LEU A 444 -3.04 -20.92 20.54
CA LEU A 444 -1.85 -20.14 20.87
C LEU A 444 -1.75 -19.86 22.38
N ILE A 445 -2.89 -19.60 23.06
CA ILE A 445 -2.93 -19.49 24.53
C ILE A 445 -2.44 -20.81 25.14
N TYR A 446 -2.98 -21.95 24.70
CA TYR A 446 -2.53 -23.27 25.17
C TYR A 446 -1.03 -23.49 24.95
N TYR A 447 -0.50 -23.11 23.78
CA TYR A 447 0.94 -23.18 23.50
C TYR A 447 1.75 -22.23 24.39
N GLY A 448 1.12 -21.17 24.89
CA GLY A 448 1.69 -20.20 25.82
C GLY A 448 2.39 -19.06 25.10
N PHE A 449 1.79 -18.47 24.06
CA PHE A 449 2.32 -17.21 23.49
C PHE A 449 2.43 -16.11 24.55
N TYR A 450 1.60 -16.18 25.59
CA TYR A 450 1.66 -15.31 26.76
C TYR A 450 2.89 -15.53 27.64
N LYS A 451 3.68 -16.62 27.47
CA LYS A 451 4.81 -16.94 28.35
C LYS A 451 5.80 -15.80 28.50
N LEU A 452 6.00 -14.99 27.46
CA LEU A 452 6.84 -13.78 27.52
C LEU A 452 6.30 -12.73 28.49
N ILE A 453 4.99 -12.59 28.60
CA ILE A 453 4.32 -11.67 29.52
C ILE A 453 4.54 -12.11 30.98
N PHE A 454 4.57 -13.43 31.20
CA PHE A 454 4.66 -14.04 32.53
C PHE A 454 6.02 -14.69 32.82
N LEU A 455 7.05 -14.37 32.02
CA LEU A 455 8.43 -14.80 32.24
C LEU A 455 9.03 -13.99 33.40
N GLY A 456 8.92 -14.54 34.62
CA GLY A 456 9.54 -13.99 35.84
C GLY A 456 10.85 -14.68 36.19
N SER A 457 11.73 -14.00 36.95
CA SER A 457 12.95 -14.61 37.48
C SER A 457 12.59 -15.66 38.55
N PRO A 458 12.99 -16.94 38.41
CA PRO A 458 12.74 -17.96 39.44
C PRO A 458 13.48 -17.71 40.75
N SER A 459 14.55 -16.90 40.73
CA SER A 459 15.46 -16.69 41.86
C SER A 459 15.07 -15.53 42.80
N GLN A 460 14.10 -14.67 42.43
CA GLN A 460 13.63 -13.59 43.29
C GLN A 460 12.16 -13.82 43.68
N LYS A 461 11.95 -14.38 44.88
CA LYS A 461 10.61 -14.67 45.47
C LYS A 461 9.70 -13.44 45.67
N ARG A 462 10.12 -12.21 45.32
CA ARG A 462 9.30 -10.99 45.31
C ARG A 462 9.78 -10.02 44.23
N ASP A 463 9.59 -10.35 42.96
CA ASP A 463 9.68 -9.35 41.89
C ASP A 463 8.37 -8.53 41.89
N SER A 464 8.29 -7.51 42.76
CA SER A 464 7.12 -6.62 42.89
C SER A 464 6.74 -5.93 41.59
N HIS A 465 7.68 -5.85 40.64
CA HIS A 465 7.50 -5.25 39.32
C HIS A 465 7.00 -6.24 38.26
N PHE A 466 6.96 -7.56 38.54
CA PHE A 466 6.40 -8.57 37.64
C PHE A 466 4.92 -8.32 37.35
N LEU A 467 4.11 -8.18 38.40
CA LEU A 467 2.67 -7.97 38.28
C LEU A 467 2.34 -6.69 37.52
N THR A 468 3.06 -5.60 37.80
CA THR A 468 2.88 -4.30 37.11
C THR A 468 3.20 -4.40 35.61
N ARG A 469 4.23 -5.17 35.22
CA ARG A 469 4.62 -5.37 33.81
C ARG A 469 3.63 -6.24 33.04
N SER A 470 3.16 -7.33 33.64
CA SER A 470 2.16 -8.19 33.01
C SER A 470 0.82 -7.47 32.87
N LEU A 471 0.41 -6.72 33.91
CA LEU A 471 -0.80 -5.91 33.88
C LEU A 471 -0.72 -4.82 32.82
N SER A 472 0.40 -4.09 32.73
CA SER A 472 0.54 -3.04 31.73
C SER A 472 0.36 -3.59 30.32
N TYR A 473 1.03 -4.69 29.97
CA TYR A 473 0.89 -5.30 28.66
C TYR A 473 -0.54 -5.79 28.35
N VAL A 474 -1.20 -6.46 29.30
CA VAL A 474 -2.59 -6.91 29.12
C VAL A 474 -3.53 -5.71 28.95
N SER A 475 -3.33 -4.64 29.72
CA SER A 475 -4.09 -3.40 29.55
C SER A 475 -3.92 -2.80 28.15
N LEU A 476 -2.73 -2.92 27.53
CA LEU A 476 -2.50 -2.43 26.17
C LEU A 476 -3.30 -3.18 25.11
N ILE A 477 -3.30 -4.52 25.18
CA ILE A 477 -4.09 -5.34 24.26
C ILE A 477 -5.59 -5.01 24.42
N ILE A 478 -6.06 -4.87 25.67
CA ILE A 478 -7.45 -4.53 25.95
C ILE A 478 -7.80 -3.15 25.38
N LEU A 479 -6.98 -2.12 25.63
CA LEU A 479 -7.19 -0.77 25.11
C LEU A 479 -7.22 -0.74 23.58
N ALA A 480 -6.27 -1.41 22.93
CA ALA A 480 -6.24 -1.54 21.48
C ALA A 480 -7.48 -2.29 20.95
N SER A 481 -7.92 -3.37 21.62
CA SER A 481 -9.10 -4.14 21.22
C SER A 481 -10.40 -3.33 21.36
N ILE A 482 -10.56 -2.57 22.44
CA ILE A 482 -11.72 -1.69 22.66
C ILE A 482 -11.75 -0.58 21.61
N SER A 483 -10.59 -0.06 21.22
CA SER A 483 -10.50 1.01 20.23
C SER A 483 -11.08 0.63 18.86
N HIS A 484 -11.05 -0.65 18.48
CA HIS A 484 -11.65 -1.13 17.24
C HIS A 484 -13.17 -0.96 17.18
N PHE A 485 -13.84 -0.76 18.31
CA PHE A 485 -15.28 -0.47 18.34
C PHE A 485 -15.61 1.02 18.10
N SER A 486 -14.59 1.85 17.85
CA SER A 486 -14.76 3.26 17.52
C SER A 486 -14.08 3.58 16.18
N THR A 487 -14.88 4.01 15.20
CA THR A 487 -14.39 4.43 13.87
C THR A 487 -13.34 5.53 13.96
N SER A 488 -13.56 6.51 14.84
CA SER A 488 -12.60 7.59 15.07
C SER A 488 -11.26 7.12 15.64
N LEU A 489 -11.26 6.08 16.48
CA LEU A 489 -10.02 5.56 17.06
C LEU A 489 -9.29 4.63 16.09
N ILE A 490 -10.00 3.93 15.20
CA ILE A 490 -9.37 3.20 14.09
C ILE A 490 -8.70 4.19 13.13
N GLU A 491 -9.41 5.23 12.70
CA GLU A 491 -8.85 6.24 11.79
C GLU A 491 -7.58 6.89 12.36
N GLU A 492 -7.58 7.14 13.66
CA GLU A 492 -6.52 7.84 14.39
C GLU A 492 -5.62 6.89 15.22
N GLU A 493 -5.55 5.60 14.85
CA GLU A 493 -4.84 4.55 15.60
C GLU A 493 -3.35 4.88 15.81
N HIS A 494 -2.75 5.58 14.86
CA HIS A 494 -1.36 6.02 14.93
C HIS A 494 -1.07 6.83 16.20
N PHE A 495 -2.00 7.70 16.64
CA PHE A 495 -1.82 8.44 17.89
C PHE A 495 -1.68 7.51 19.08
N MET A 496 -2.52 6.47 19.16
CA MET A 496 -2.46 5.48 20.24
C MET A 496 -1.06 4.86 20.31
N TRP A 497 -0.52 4.39 19.19
CA TRP A 497 0.81 3.76 19.15
C TRP A 497 1.92 4.74 19.54
N PHE A 498 1.91 5.98 19.05
CA PHE A 498 2.92 6.97 19.45
C PHE A 498 2.84 7.33 20.95
N TYR A 499 1.65 7.58 21.48
CA TYR A 499 1.46 7.91 22.90
C TYR A 499 1.83 6.74 23.79
N LEU A 500 1.47 5.52 23.38
CA LEU A 500 1.81 4.31 24.08
C LEU A 500 3.32 4.09 24.15
N THR A 501 4.00 4.12 23.00
CA THR A 501 5.46 3.96 22.93
C THR A 501 6.17 4.99 23.80
N GLN A 502 5.75 6.25 23.74
CA GLN A 502 6.30 7.33 24.56
C GLN A 502 6.10 7.07 26.06
N THR A 503 4.91 6.58 26.44
CA THR A 503 4.57 6.30 27.84
C THR A 503 5.40 5.15 28.41
N LEU A 504 5.60 4.07 27.64
CA LEU A 504 6.44 2.95 28.05
C LEU A 504 7.92 3.35 28.19
N LEU A 505 8.44 4.19 27.27
CA LEU A 505 9.80 4.72 27.36
C LEU A 505 9.95 5.66 28.58
N LEU A 506 8.94 6.48 28.88
CA LEU A 506 8.94 7.32 30.07
C LEU A 506 8.96 6.48 31.35
N PHE A 507 8.12 5.44 31.44
CA PHE A 507 8.15 4.52 32.58
C PHE A 507 9.51 3.84 32.74
N LYS A 508 10.13 3.41 31.62
CA LYS A 508 11.50 2.87 31.64
C LYS A 508 12.52 3.90 32.12
N PHE A 509 12.42 5.15 31.69
CA PHE A 509 13.29 6.24 32.12
C PHE A 509 13.16 6.53 33.63
N LEU A 510 11.92 6.65 34.11
CA LEU A 510 11.63 6.86 35.54
C LEU A 510 12.12 5.68 36.40
N PHE A 511 11.97 4.45 35.90
CA PHE A 511 12.51 3.27 36.56
C PHE A 511 14.05 3.31 36.67
N LEU A 512 14.75 3.72 35.60
CA LEU A 512 16.21 3.89 35.62
C LEU A 512 16.68 5.01 36.57
N ILE A 513 15.84 6.02 36.83
CA ILE A 513 16.11 7.07 37.82
C ILE A 513 15.85 6.57 39.23
N SER A 514 14.75 5.86 39.45
CA SER A 514 14.31 5.40 40.77
C SER A 514 15.12 4.20 41.28
N SER A 515 15.74 3.42 40.40
CA SER A 515 16.57 2.29 40.80
C SER A 515 17.84 2.78 41.51
N GLN A 516 18.08 2.31 42.73
CA GLN A 516 19.35 2.52 43.46
C GLN A 516 20.57 1.82 42.79
N SER A 517 20.34 1.16 41.65
CA SER A 517 21.39 0.56 40.83
C SER A 517 22.27 1.63 40.18
N THR A 518 23.59 1.39 40.18
CA THR A 518 24.63 2.14 39.45
C THR A 518 24.49 2.01 37.93
N SER A 519 23.29 2.20 37.39
CA SER A 519 23.09 2.28 35.95
C SER A 519 23.92 3.43 35.38
N PRO A 520 24.73 3.20 34.34
CA PRO A 520 25.58 4.24 33.76
C PRO A 520 24.69 5.39 33.26
N ASN A 521 25.16 6.63 33.43
CA ASN A 521 24.46 7.83 32.91
C ASN A 521 24.10 7.69 31.42
N MET A 522 24.85 6.87 30.67
CA MET A 522 24.59 6.53 29.28
C MET A 522 23.23 5.87 29.04
N ASP A 523 22.76 4.95 29.89
CA ASP A 523 21.47 4.27 29.67
C ASP A 523 20.30 5.24 29.74
N LYS A 524 20.38 6.21 30.67
CA LYS A 524 19.38 7.28 30.84
C LYS A 524 19.37 8.19 29.61
N ILE A 525 20.55 8.59 29.13
CA ILE A 525 20.70 9.38 27.89
C ILE A 525 20.12 8.63 26.70
N ILE A 526 20.39 7.33 26.56
CA ILE A 526 19.88 6.52 25.46
C ILE A 526 18.35 6.45 25.49
N VAL A 527 17.73 6.18 26.64
CA VAL A 527 16.25 6.14 26.73
C VAL A 527 15.65 7.52 26.42
N PHE A 528 16.28 8.61 26.86
CA PHE A 528 15.88 9.96 26.49
C PHE A 528 15.98 10.20 24.97
N LEU A 529 17.07 9.77 24.33
CA LEU A 529 17.22 9.87 22.88
C LEU A 529 16.22 8.99 22.10
N LEU A 530 15.83 7.83 22.65
CA LEU A 530 14.75 7.01 22.09
C LEU A 530 13.40 7.75 22.16
N MET A 531 13.12 8.45 23.27
CA MET A 531 11.94 9.31 23.38
C MET A 531 11.95 10.45 22.34
N VAL A 532 13.10 11.09 22.13
CA VAL A 532 13.27 12.11 21.08
C VAL A 532 13.04 11.51 19.69
N SER A 533 13.57 10.31 19.43
CA SER A 533 13.40 9.60 18.15
C SER A 533 11.92 9.33 17.85
N VAL A 534 11.14 8.90 18.85
CA VAL A 534 9.68 8.70 18.70
C VAL A 534 8.99 10.01 18.34
N ARG A 535 9.37 11.14 18.96
CA ARG A 535 8.81 12.47 18.63
C ARG A 535 9.13 12.90 17.20
N ILE A 536 10.38 12.72 16.75
CA ILE A 536 10.78 13.00 15.36
C ILE A 536 9.98 12.13 14.39
N SER A 537 9.83 10.83 14.70
CA SER A 537 9.07 9.90 13.85
C SER A 537 7.60 10.27 13.74
N LYS A 538 6.97 10.74 14.83
CA LYS A 538 5.58 11.21 14.84
C LYS A 538 5.37 12.43 13.93
N SER A 539 6.34 13.34 13.87
CA SER A 539 6.25 14.56 13.05
C SER A 539 6.71 14.35 11.59
N TRP A 540 7.14 13.15 11.21
CA TRP A 540 7.81 12.94 9.92
C TRP A 540 6.84 13.06 8.74
N ASN A 541 5.72 12.34 8.79
CA ASN A 541 4.67 12.34 7.79
C ASN A 541 3.36 12.88 8.38
N ASN A 542 2.49 13.43 7.53
CA ASN A 542 1.11 13.74 7.91
C ASN A 542 0.32 12.43 8.03
N LEU A 543 -0.33 12.23 9.18
CA LEU A 543 -1.10 11.03 9.50
C LEU A 543 -2.53 11.42 9.85
N GLY A 544 -3.46 10.47 9.69
CA GLY A 544 -4.89 10.70 9.91
C GLY A 544 -5.52 11.56 8.81
N ILE A 545 -6.86 11.66 8.86
CA ILE A 545 -7.63 12.46 7.90
C ILE A 545 -8.20 13.70 8.58
N LYS A 546 -8.58 13.62 9.87
CA LYS A 546 -9.26 14.71 10.58
C LYS A 546 -8.44 15.97 10.77
N TRP A 547 -7.14 15.83 11.02
CA TRP A 547 -6.23 16.94 11.36
C TRP A 547 -5.17 17.21 10.30
N GLN A 548 -5.35 16.65 9.10
CA GLN A 548 -4.35 16.70 8.03
C GLN A 548 -4.03 18.14 7.59
N GLY A 549 -4.99 19.06 7.65
CA GLY A 549 -4.81 20.48 7.31
C GLY A 549 -4.20 21.35 8.42
N GLN A 550 -4.16 20.86 9.66
CA GLN A 550 -3.67 21.62 10.83
C GLN A 550 -2.29 21.15 11.32
N THR A 551 -1.83 19.99 10.86
CA THR A 551 -0.56 19.38 11.29
C THR A 551 0.55 19.69 10.29
N ILE A 552 1.62 20.32 10.79
CA ILE A 552 2.86 20.56 10.04
C ILE A 552 3.75 19.31 10.21
N SER A 553 4.05 18.62 9.12
CA SER A 553 5.07 17.55 9.09
C SER A 553 6.38 18.01 8.49
N VAL A 554 7.46 17.31 8.85
CA VAL A 554 8.79 17.46 8.23
C VAL A 554 8.70 17.29 6.73
N ARG A 555 7.92 16.31 6.25
CA ARG A 555 7.65 16.13 4.83
C ARG A 555 7.08 17.40 4.19
N ASN A 556 5.99 17.95 4.73
CA ASN A 556 5.38 19.15 4.14
C ASN A 556 6.38 20.31 4.08
N ILE A 557 7.21 20.46 5.11
CA ILE A 557 8.28 21.47 5.13
C ILE A 557 9.28 21.21 3.99
N ILE A 558 9.74 19.97 3.79
CA ILE A 558 10.68 19.59 2.71
C ILE A 558 10.12 19.97 1.33
N TYR A 559 8.83 19.71 1.08
CA TYR A 559 8.16 20.04 -0.18
C TYR A 559 7.72 21.51 -0.29
N SER A 560 7.74 22.28 0.82
CA SER A 560 7.46 23.72 0.82
C SER A 560 8.62 24.57 0.28
N PHE A 561 9.82 24.00 0.15
CA PHE A 561 11.01 24.66 -0.39
C PHE A 561 11.43 24.10 -1.76
N PRO A 562 10.64 24.30 -2.82
CA PRO A 562 10.76 23.44 -3.99
C PRO A 562 12.07 23.66 -4.78
N ILE A 563 12.80 24.77 -4.60
CA ILE A 563 14.15 24.96 -5.21
C ILE A 563 15.16 23.99 -4.60
N PHE A 564 15.01 23.68 -3.31
CA PHE A 564 15.94 22.88 -2.54
C PHE A 564 15.43 21.45 -2.28
N THR A 565 14.16 21.14 -2.53
CA THR A 565 13.57 19.83 -2.24
C THR A 565 14.41 18.67 -2.79
N ASN A 566 14.76 18.68 -4.07
CA ASN A 566 15.56 17.59 -4.66
C ASN A 566 16.95 17.47 -4.02
N TRP A 567 17.58 18.58 -3.66
CA TRP A 567 18.86 18.60 -2.93
C TRP A 567 18.73 18.07 -1.51
N ILE A 568 17.64 18.41 -0.81
CA ILE A 568 17.34 17.90 0.53
C ILE A 568 17.11 16.40 0.45
N LEU A 569 16.26 15.92 -0.46
CA LEU A 569 15.98 14.49 -0.66
C LEU A 569 17.27 13.72 -1.02
N PHE A 570 18.07 14.27 -1.94
CA PHE A 570 19.37 13.70 -2.30
C PHE A 570 20.30 13.61 -1.07
N SER A 571 20.39 14.68 -0.28
CA SER A 571 21.22 14.71 0.93
C SER A 571 20.75 13.66 1.95
N LEU A 572 19.44 13.55 2.18
CA LEU A 572 18.86 12.56 3.08
C LEU A 572 19.17 11.13 2.62
N SER A 573 18.97 10.80 1.35
CA SER A 573 19.29 9.48 0.80
C SER A 573 20.79 9.17 0.84
N THR A 574 21.64 10.17 0.57
CA THR A 574 23.11 10.03 0.64
C THR A 574 23.59 9.79 2.07
N ILE A 575 23.15 10.62 3.02
CA ILE A 575 23.50 10.46 4.44
C ILE A 575 23.03 9.10 4.96
N THR A 576 21.85 8.64 4.54
CA THR A 576 21.30 7.34 4.93
C THR A 576 22.17 6.18 4.42
N THR A 577 22.50 6.16 3.12
CA THR A 577 23.33 5.11 2.52
C THR A 577 24.73 5.06 3.15
N ILE A 578 25.36 6.22 3.38
CA ILE A 578 26.64 6.32 4.08
C ILE A 578 26.51 5.82 5.53
N SER A 579 25.46 6.20 6.25
CA SER A 579 25.25 5.78 7.64
C SER A 579 25.08 4.26 7.77
N ILE A 580 24.35 3.63 6.84
CA ILE A 580 24.18 2.17 6.79
C ILE A 580 25.53 1.50 6.52
N ALA A 581 26.32 2.00 5.57
CA ALA A 581 27.65 1.51 5.27
C ALA A 581 28.60 1.64 6.49
N CYS A 582 28.55 2.76 7.21
CA CYS A 582 29.28 2.97 8.46
C CYS A 582 28.81 2.02 9.57
N ALA A 583 27.51 1.73 9.68
CA ALA A 583 26.99 0.77 10.66
C ALA A 583 27.49 -0.65 10.40
N VAL A 584 27.51 -1.08 9.14
CA VAL A 584 28.13 -2.35 8.71
C VAL A 584 29.59 -2.38 9.15
N TYR A 585 30.34 -1.31 8.87
CA TYR A 585 31.74 -1.21 9.26
C TYR A 585 31.94 -1.22 10.79
N TYR A 586 31.10 -0.51 11.56
CA TYR A 586 31.23 -0.42 13.02
C TYR A 586 31.02 -1.77 13.70
N ILE A 587 29.95 -2.49 13.35
CA ILE A 587 29.64 -3.81 13.95
C ILE A 587 30.76 -4.82 13.67
N TYR A 588 31.37 -4.75 12.48
CA TYR A 588 32.33 -5.75 12.02
C TYR A 588 33.82 -5.34 12.10
N GLY A 589 34.12 -4.06 12.24
CA GLY A 589 35.48 -3.50 12.26
C GLY A 589 36.00 -3.21 13.67
N TYR A 590 35.17 -2.65 14.55
CA TYR A 590 35.60 -2.24 15.90
C TYR A 590 35.49 -3.37 16.95
N LYS A 591 34.47 -4.24 16.84
CA LYS A 591 34.26 -5.36 17.78
C LYS A 591 34.95 -6.67 17.39
N PHE A 592 35.42 -6.82 16.15
CA PHE A 592 36.04 -8.06 15.65
C PHE A 592 37.58 -7.99 15.62
N SER A 593 38.18 -6.80 15.53
CA SER A 593 39.65 -6.63 15.60
C SER A 593 40.23 -7.07 16.94
N LEU A 594 39.49 -6.88 18.04
CA LEU A 594 39.85 -7.33 19.40
C LEU A 594 39.98 -8.85 19.55
N LEU A 595 39.45 -9.66 18.62
CA LEU A 595 39.59 -11.13 18.62
C LEU A 595 40.88 -11.61 17.94
N ILE A 596 41.42 -10.85 16.99
CA ILE A 596 42.64 -11.24 16.27
C ILE A 596 43.88 -10.86 17.10
N GLU A 597 43.82 -9.77 17.87
CA GLU A 597 44.94 -9.38 18.75
C GLU A 597 45.02 -10.22 20.05
N SER A 598 43.90 -10.79 20.53
CA SER A 598 43.88 -11.58 21.77
C SER A 598 44.41 -13.01 21.64
N ASP A 599 44.53 -13.54 20.42
CA ASP A 599 45.10 -14.88 20.15
C ASP A 599 46.60 -14.83 19.82
N SER A 600 47.25 -13.67 19.95
CA SER A 600 48.70 -13.62 20.05
C SER A 600 49.11 -14.00 21.49
N PRO A 601 49.94 -15.05 21.71
CA PRO A 601 50.42 -15.33 23.05
C PRO A 601 51.26 -14.12 23.49
N SER A 602 50.76 -13.46 24.53
CA SER A 602 51.37 -12.30 25.18
C SER A 602 52.87 -12.53 25.35
N SER A 603 53.68 -11.83 24.54
CA SER A 603 55.10 -11.67 24.79
C SER A 603 55.25 -10.94 26.11
N THR A 604 55.67 -11.69 27.12
CA THR A 604 56.05 -11.22 28.44
C THR A 604 57.05 -10.07 28.32
N THR A 605 56.79 -9.05 29.11
CA THR A 605 57.63 -7.89 29.42
C THR A 605 59.11 -8.24 29.55
N SER A 606 59.93 -7.93 28.53
CA SER A 606 61.38 -7.93 28.67
C SER A 606 61.83 -6.65 29.39
N LYS A 607 61.95 -6.72 30.71
CA LYS A 607 62.95 -5.93 31.42
C LYS A 607 64.32 -6.25 30.83
N ILE A 608 65.07 -5.21 30.51
CA ILE A 608 66.49 -5.26 30.15
C ILE A 608 67.27 -6.03 31.22
N PRO A 609 68.17 -6.95 30.83
CA PRO A 609 69.46 -7.00 31.50
C PRO A 609 70.63 -6.99 30.51
N GLN A 610 71.63 -6.23 30.92
CA GLN A 610 72.95 -6.09 30.33
C GLN A 610 73.68 -7.44 30.19
N THR A 611 74.45 -7.54 29.10
CA THR A 611 75.71 -8.29 28.93
C THR A 611 76.10 -9.35 29.97
N ARG A 612 76.22 -10.61 29.55
CA ARG A 612 77.43 -11.42 29.82
C ARG A 612 77.48 -12.74 29.04
N GLN A 613 78.57 -12.86 28.28
CA GLN A 613 79.42 -14.04 28.10
C GLN A 613 78.85 -15.34 27.52
N ILE A 614 79.34 -15.60 26.32
CA ILE A 614 79.65 -16.89 25.69
C ILE A 614 80.18 -17.89 26.71
N LYS A 615 79.55 -19.06 26.83
CA LYS A 615 80.20 -20.33 27.17
C LYS A 615 79.49 -21.51 26.51
N LYS A 616 80.27 -22.28 25.75
CA LYS A 616 79.98 -23.59 25.15
C LYS A 616 79.45 -24.58 26.20
N LYS A 617 78.56 -25.48 25.78
CA LYS A 617 78.45 -26.84 26.36
C LYS A 617 77.83 -27.82 25.36
N ASP A 618 78.72 -28.63 24.80
CA ASP A 618 78.73 -30.08 24.70
C ASP A 618 77.43 -30.87 24.42
N VAL A 619 77.59 -31.66 23.35
CA VAL A 619 76.83 -32.81 22.90
C VAL A 619 76.98 -33.99 23.89
N HIS A 620 75.88 -34.67 24.23
CA HIS A 620 75.83 -36.14 24.21
C HIS A 620 74.37 -36.66 24.18
N PRO A 621 74.11 -37.80 23.48
CA PRO A 621 72.77 -38.34 23.21
C PRO A 621 72.41 -39.54 24.11
N SER A 622 71.20 -40.07 23.92
CA SER A 622 70.57 -41.30 24.48
C SER A 622 69.44 -40.99 25.48
N ASN A 623 68.26 -41.60 25.45
CA ASN A 623 67.90 -42.96 25.04
C ASN A 623 66.44 -43.04 24.57
N ARG A 624 66.21 -43.86 23.53
CA ARG A 624 64.89 -44.33 23.07
C ARG A 624 64.27 -45.27 24.10
N LYS A 625 62.97 -45.13 24.37
CA LYS A 625 62.08 -46.27 24.62
C LYS A 625 60.76 -46.09 23.86
N SER A 626 60.48 -47.08 23.04
CA SER A 626 59.34 -47.29 22.16
C SER A 626 58.10 -47.77 22.91
N GLN A 627 56.95 -47.17 22.64
CA GLN A 627 55.62 -47.75 22.86
C GLN A 627 54.68 -47.39 21.68
N PRO A 628 53.67 -48.23 21.38
CA PRO A 628 53.20 -48.49 20.02
C PRO A 628 52.15 -47.48 19.51
N LEU A 629 52.06 -47.39 18.19
CA LEU A 629 51.07 -46.63 17.42
C LEU A 629 49.64 -46.99 17.85
N SER A 630 48.93 -46.03 18.44
CA SER A 630 47.50 -45.85 18.19
C SER A 630 47.35 -44.72 17.17
N VAL A 631 46.84 -45.05 15.99
CA VAL A 631 46.45 -44.07 14.98
C VAL A 631 45.15 -43.41 15.46
N GLU A 632 45.28 -42.42 16.34
CA GLU A 632 44.30 -41.33 16.41
C GLU A 632 44.64 -40.37 15.26
N LEU A 633 43.77 -40.29 14.26
CA LEU A 633 43.70 -39.16 13.33
C LEU A 633 43.35 -37.90 14.14
N LYS A 634 44.33 -37.35 14.87
CA LYS A 634 44.30 -35.96 15.31
C LYS A 634 44.42 -35.12 14.05
N SER A 635 43.34 -34.43 13.70
CA SER A 635 43.35 -33.33 12.74
C SER A 635 44.49 -32.39 13.10
N GLY A 636 45.54 -32.36 12.27
CA GLY A 636 46.69 -31.50 12.49
C GLY A 636 46.31 -30.01 12.44
N PRO A 637 47.15 -29.13 13.01
CA PRO A 637 46.93 -27.68 13.04
C PRO A 637 46.77 -27.02 11.64
N ASP A 638 47.15 -27.72 10.57
CA ASP A 638 46.99 -27.25 9.19
C ASP A 638 45.55 -27.32 8.67
N SER A 639 44.71 -28.24 9.17
CA SER A 639 43.29 -28.27 8.78
C SER A 639 42.51 -27.09 9.36
N GLN A 640 42.87 -26.65 10.56
CA GLN A 640 42.26 -25.50 11.25
C GLN A 640 42.62 -24.17 10.55
N LYS A 641 43.90 -23.97 10.21
CA LYS A 641 44.36 -22.80 9.43
C LYS A 641 43.69 -22.68 8.05
N SER A 642 43.44 -23.80 7.37
CA SER A 642 42.74 -23.80 6.07
C SER A 642 41.25 -23.46 6.19
N GLN A 643 40.57 -23.92 7.26
CA GLN A 643 39.17 -23.60 7.53
C GLN A 643 38.96 -22.13 7.94
N ASP A 644 39.94 -21.55 8.64
CA ASP A 644 39.94 -20.12 9.00
C ASP A 644 40.08 -19.22 7.77
N GLY A 645 40.91 -19.62 6.78
CA GLY A 645 41.08 -18.88 5.52
C GLY A 645 39.79 -18.81 4.68
N ILE A 646 39.05 -19.91 4.57
CA ILE A 646 37.78 -19.96 3.82
C ILE A 646 36.69 -19.13 4.53
N SER A 647 36.61 -19.22 5.86
CA SER A 647 35.66 -18.43 6.66
C SER A 647 35.91 -16.92 6.52
N LEU A 648 37.18 -16.51 6.53
CA LEU A 648 37.58 -15.12 6.32
C LEU A 648 37.27 -14.63 4.90
N PHE A 649 37.47 -15.47 3.88
CA PHE A 649 37.11 -15.17 2.49
C PHE A 649 35.60 -14.94 2.34
N ILE A 650 34.77 -15.85 2.88
CA ILE A 650 33.31 -15.74 2.85
C ILE A 650 32.84 -14.47 3.56
N GLN A 651 33.48 -14.11 4.68
CA GLN A 651 33.16 -12.88 5.39
C GLN A 651 33.50 -11.62 4.57
N LYS A 652 34.66 -11.58 3.90
CA LYS A 652 35.02 -10.47 3.02
C LYS A 652 34.06 -10.37 1.84
N LEU A 653 33.71 -11.50 1.21
CA LEU A 653 32.78 -11.57 0.10
C LEU A 653 31.37 -11.08 0.48
N SER A 654 30.87 -11.51 1.65
CA SER A 654 29.58 -11.05 2.18
C SER A 654 29.57 -9.53 2.37
N ARG A 655 30.60 -8.97 3.02
CA ARG A 655 30.74 -7.51 3.20
C ARG A 655 30.79 -6.77 1.87
N SER A 656 31.61 -7.23 0.92
CA SER A 656 31.69 -6.63 -0.42
C SER A 656 30.34 -6.64 -1.13
N THR A 657 29.56 -7.71 -0.98
CA THR A 657 28.20 -7.82 -1.54
C THR A 657 27.26 -6.77 -0.94
N TRP A 658 27.29 -6.55 0.38
CA TRP A 658 26.50 -5.47 1.02
C TRP A 658 26.89 -4.08 0.54
N PHE A 659 28.20 -3.78 0.44
CA PHE A 659 28.66 -2.47 -0.05
C PHE A 659 28.23 -2.23 -1.50
N PHE A 660 28.36 -3.24 -2.37
CA PHE A 660 27.97 -3.12 -3.76
C PHE A 660 26.44 -3.00 -3.94
N LEU A 661 25.67 -3.66 -3.07
CA LEU A 661 24.22 -3.50 -3.00
C LEU A 661 23.83 -2.08 -2.57
N ILE A 662 24.42 -1.55 -1.49
CA ILE A 662 24.20 -0.16 -1.03
C ILE A 662 24.55 0.84 -2.15
N PHE A 663 25.63 0.57 -2.87
CA PHE A 663 26.06 1.36 -4.02
C PHE A 663 25.00 1.39 -5.14
N CYS A 664 24.45 0.24 -5.55
CA CYS A 664 23.41 0.19 -6.58
C CYS A 664 22.17 1.01 -6.17
N VAL A 665 21.75 0.90 -4.90
CA VAL A 665 20.62 1.66 -4.36
C VAL A 665 20.91 3.16 -4.34
N PHE A 666 22.14 3.56 -4.01
CA PHE A 666 22.58 4.96 -4.07
C PHE A 666 22.47 5.53 -5.48
N VAL A 667 22.94 4.80 -6.50
CA VAL A 667 22.80 5.21 -7.91
C VAL A 667 21.32 5.36 -8.27
N TYR A 668 20.52 4.35 -7.94
CA TYR A 668 19.10 4.32 -8.27
C TYR A 668 18.34 5.53 -7.71
N LYS A 669 18.64 5.95 -6.48
CA LYS A 669 17.99 7.11 -5.84
C LYS A 669 18.51 8.45 -6.34
N THR A 670 19.79 8.54 -6.67
CA THR A 670 20.46 9.80 -6.98
C THR A 670 20.12 10.31 -8.37
N GLU A 671 20.07 9.41 -9.36
CA GLU A 671 19.91 9.78 -10.77
C GLU A 671 18.59 10.51 -11.07
N PRO A 672 17.43 10.06 -10.58
CA PRO A 672 16.16 10.77 -10.78
C PRO A 672 16.09 12.09 -10.00
N LEU A 673 16.62 12.13 -8.76
CA LEU A 673 16.55 13.34 -7.92
C LEU A 673 17.34 14.52 -8.50
N LEU A 674 18.49 14.23 -9.11
CA LEU A 674 19.37 15.24 -9.71
C LEU A 674 19.22 15.34 -11.24
N ASN A 675 18.34 14.53 -11.85
CA ASN A 675 18.10 14.49 -13.29
C ASN A 675 19.38 14.29 -14.11
N LEU A 676 20.28 13.43 -13.63
CA LEU A 676 21.64 13.30 -14.18
C LEU A 676 21.65 12.64 -15.56
N SER A 677 20.59 11.95 -15.95
CA SER A 677 20.42 11.34 -17.28
C SER A 677 20.33 12.37 -18.42
N LYS A 678 20.01 13.63 -18.12
CA LYS A 678 19.98 14.74 -19.10
C LYS A 678 21.33 15.41 -19.30
N LEU A 679 22.30 15.14 -18.44
CA LEU A 679 23.67 15.63 -18.62
C LEU A 679 24.36 14.70 -19.60
N ASP A 680 24.91 15.22 -20.69
CA ASP A 680 25.77 14.43 -21.57
C ASP A 680 27.05 14.08 -20.79
N LEU A 681 27.15 12.83 -20.37
CA LEU A 681 28.24 12.32 -19.53
C LEU A 681 29.39 11.73 -20.36
N SER A 682 29.34 11.85 -21.69
CA SER A 682 30.41 11.40 -22.59
C SER A 682 31.32 12.58 -22.96
N PRO A 683 32.67 12.55 -22.78
CA PRO A 683 33.57 11.66 -22.05
C PRO A 683 34.10 12.28 -20.73
N VAL A 684 34.79 11.45 -19.92
CA VAL A 684 35.42 11.81 -18.63
C VAL A 684 36.41 13.00 -18.71
N TYR A 685 36.84 13.40 -19.91
CA TYR A 685 37.94 14.34 -20.12
C TYR A 685 37.64 15.60 -20.94
N SER A 686 36.40 15.86 -21.40
CA SER A 686 36.14 17.08 -22.16
C SER A 686 34.85 17.78 -21.76
N MET A 687 34.94 18.68 -20.78
CA MET A 687 34.19 19.93 -20.76
C MET A 687 34.93 20.92 -19.86
N ASN A 688 35.51 21.95 -20.46
CA ASN A 688 35.79 23.19 -19.75
C ASN A 688 34.43 23.76 -19.30
N PRO A 689 34.16 23.92 -18.00
CA PRO A 689 32.92 24.51 -17.57
C PRO A 689 32.88 25.96 -18.07
N GLN A 690 31.81 26.33 -18.78
CA GLN A 690 31.47 27.72 -19.01
C GLN A 690 31.50 28.46 -17.67
N PRO A 691 32.18 29.61 -17.54
CA PRO A 691 32.35 30.28 -16.26
C PRO A 691 31.02 30.91 -15.83
N GLY A 692 30.27 30.18 -15.01
CA GLY A 692 28.97 30.65 -14.51
C GLY A 692 28.28 29.68 -13.56
N ARG A 693 28.65 29.73 -12.26
CA ARG A 693 27.87 29.24 -11.10
C ARG A 693 27.64 27.73 -10.91
N THR A 694 28.59 26.85 -11.20
CA THR A 694 28.61 25.50 -10.58
C THR A 694 29.44 25.51 -9.29
N ASN A 695 28.85 25.04 -8.19
CA ASN A 695 29.52 24.96 -6.89
C ASN A 695 30.63 23.89 -6.96
N ARG A 696 31.87 24.18 -6.56
CA ARG A 696 33.01 23.23 -6.53
C ARG A 696 32.66 21.88 -5.89
N PHE A 697 31.81 21.90 -4.87
CA PHE A 697 31.33 20.68 -4.22
C PHE A 697 30.58 19.75 -5.19
N PHE A 698 29.73 20.33 -6.05
CA PHE A 698 28.95 19.56 -7.02
C PHE A 698 29.84 18.97 -8.12
N GLU A 699 30.89 19.68 -8.53
CA GLU A 699 31.88 19.16 -9.48
C GLU A 699 32.63 17.96 -8.92
N ILE A 700 33.10 18.03 -7.68
CA ILE A 700 33.76 16.90 -6.99
C ILE A 700 32.80 15.72 -6.89
N PHE A 701 31.54 15.98 -6.50
CA PHE A 701 30.51 14.96 -6.46
C PHE A 701 30.29 14.30 -7.83
N LEU A 702 30.19 15.07 -8.91
CA LEU A 702 29.99 14.53 -10.27
C LEU A 702 31.14 13.63 -10.71
N VAL A 703 32.39 13.94 -10.34
CA VAL A 703 33.54 13.07 -10.63
C VAL A 703 33.43 11.73 -9.89
N VAL A 704 33.09 11.77 -8.60
CA VAL A 704 32.89 10.56 -7.79
C VAL A 704 31.70 9.75 -8.33
N TYR A 705 30.58 10.40 -8.60
CA TYR A 705 29.39 9.76 -9.14
C TYR A 705 29.63 9.14 -10.51
N ARG A 706 30.36 9.80 -11.43
CA ARG A 706 30.73 9.22 -12.74
C ARG A 706 31.55 7.96 -12.60
N THR A 707 32.55 7.98 -11.72
CA THR A 707 33.40 6.81 -11.44
C THR A 707 32.58 5.65 -10.94
N LEU A 708 31.68 5.94 -10.00
CA LEU A 708 30.72 4.99 -9.47
C LEU A 708 29.76 4.48 -10.55
N ARG A 709 29.18 5.35 -11.37
CA ARG A 709 28.18 5.02 -12.40
C ARG A 709 28.70 4.04 -13.45
N ILE A 710 30.00 4.05 -13.77
CA ILE A 710 30.65 3.09 -14.68
C ILE A 710 30.49 1.63 -14.19
N MET A 711 30.39 1.42 -12.87
CA MET A 711 30.23 0.10 -12.28
C MET A 711 28.77 -0.39 -12.24
N ALA A 712 27.81 0.45 -12.66
CA ALA A 712 26.39 0.13 -12.66
C ALA A 712 25.84 -0.02 -14.09
N PRO A 713 24.83 -0.90 -14.32
CA PRO A 713 24.17 -1.03 -15.62
C PRO A 713 23.64 0.29 -16.17
N VAL A 714 23.66 0.48 -17.48
CA VAL A 714 23.24 1.74 -18.12
C VAL A 714 21.77 2.03 -17.83
N LYS A 715 20.89 1.05 -17.97
CA LYS A 715 19.44 1.23 -17.72
C LYS A 715 19.12 1.14 -16.23
N MET A 716 18.30 2.07 -15.74
CA MET A 716 17.90 2.11 -14.32
C MET A 716 17.14 0.86 -13.86
N VAL A 717 16.37 0.24 -14.75
CA VAL A 717 15.71 -1.05 -14.47
C VAL A 717 16.74 -2.13 -14.16
N GLU A 718 17.82 -2.22 -14.94
CA GLU A 718 18.88 -3.20 -14.76
C GLU A 718 19.64 -2.98 -13.44
N VAL A 719 19.78 -1.72 -12.99
CA VAL A 719 20.34 -1.39 -11.66
C VAL A 719 19.47 -1.96 -10.52
N ALA A 720 18.14 -1.84 -10.64
CA ALA A 720 17.22 -2.44 -9.68
C ALA A 720 17.28 -3.98 -9.72
N GLN A 721 17.31 -4.57 -10.91
CA GLN A 721 17.45 -6.03 -11.09
C GLN A 721 18.75 -6.57 -10.48
N LEU A 722 19.87 -5.89 -10.72
CA LEU A 722 21.16 -6.22 -10.12
C LEU A 722 21.10 -6.15 -8.59
N SER A 723 20.39 -5.16 -8.03
CA SER A 723 20.18 -5.05 -6.58
C SER A 723 19.46 -6.27 -6.02
N TYR A 724 18.43 -6.79 -6.70
CA TYR A 724 17.74 -8.03 -6.30
C TYR A 724 18.67 -9.25 -6.35
N VAL A 725 19.46 -9.40 -7.41
CA VAL A 725 20.43 -10.50 -7.54
C VAL A 725 21.44 -10.46 -6.38
N LEU A 726 22.02 -9.29 -6.09
CA LEU A 726 22.96 -9.12 -4.98
C LEU A 726 22.33 -9.41 -3.63
N PHE A 727 21.06 -9.05 -3.44
CA PHE A 727 20.31 -9.40 -2.23
C PHE A 727 20.19 -10.93 -2.07
N PHE A 728 19.82 -11.67 -3.11
CA PHE A 728 19.74 -13.14 -3.04
C PHE A 728 21.10 -13.78 -2.77
N VAL A 729 22.16 -13.33 -3.46
CA VAL A 729 23.54 -13.79 -3.20
C VAL A 729 23.94 -13.52 -1.75
N SER A 730 23.65 -12.32 -1.25
CA SER A 730 23.91 -11.94 0.14
C SER A 730 23.19 -12.83 1.14
N MET A 731 21.91 -13.15 0.91
CA MET A 731 21.13 -14.05 1.79
C MET A 731 21.73 -15.46 1.86
N ILE A 732 22.21 -15.99 0.73
CA ILE A 732 22.91 -17.30 0.70
C ILE A 732 24.23 -17.21 1.49
N LEU A 733 25.02 -16.16 1.26
CA LEU A 733 26.29 -15.95 1.96
C LEU A 733 26.09 -15.84 3.48
N ASN A 734 25.02 -15.21 3.94
CA ASN A 734 24.69 -15.10 5.37
C ASN A 734 24.43 -16.48 6.01
N LEU A 735 23.73 -17.38 5.32
CA LEU A 735 23.48 -18.75 5.81
C LEU A 735 24.77 -19.57 5.87
N VAL A 736 25.63 -19.45 4.85
CA VAL A 736 26.95 -20.10 4.82
C VAL A 736 27.82 -19.57 5.97
N GLN A 737 27.84 -18.24 6.15
CA GLN A 737 28.60 -17.59 7.21
C GLN A 737 28.11 -17.95 8.61
N TYR A 738 26.79 -18.07 8.79
CA TYR A 738 26.21 -18.58 10.03
C TYR A 738 26.73 -19.98 10.36
N LYS A 739 26.72 -20.89 9.38
CA LYS A 739 27.21 -22.28 9.54
C LYS A 739 28.71 -22.33 9.83
N ALA A 740 29.49 -21.40 9.28
CA ALA A 740 30.90 -21.26 9.60
C ALA A 740 31.11 -20.80 11.06
N ARG A 741 30.42 -19.72 11.48
CA ARG A 741 30.50 -19.17 12.85
C ARG A 741 30.02 -20.16 13.92
N SER A 742 29.00 -20.96 13.62
CA SER A 742 28.48 -21.95 14.56
C SER A 742 29.43 -23.13 14.80
N LYS A 743 30.29 -23.46 13.81
CA LYS A 743 31.31 -24.50 13.92
C LYS A 743 32.61 -24.04 14.55
N LEU A 744 33.07 -22.83 14.20
CA LEU A 744 34.39 -22.30 14.58
C LEU A 744 34.41 -21.68 15.99
N GLY A 745 33.26 -21.36 16.58
CA GLY A 745 33.18 -20.74 17.92
C GLY A 745 33.73 -19.31 18.00
N SER A 746 34.29 -18.77 16.92
CA SER A 746 34.87 -17.43 16.79
C SER A 746 33.80 -16.35 16.64
N VAL A 747 33.12 -16.04 17.75
CA VAL A 747 32.13 -14.97 17.81
C VAL A 747 32.50 -13.98 18.93
N PRO A 748 32.38 -12.65 18.72
CA PRO A 748 32.63 -11.66 19.78
C PRO A 748 31.83 -11.99 21.05
N GLN A 749 32.41 -11.82 22.24
CA GLN A 749 31.75 -12.14 23.53
C GLN A 749 30.36 -11.47 23.72
N SER A 750 30.10 -10.35 23.02
CA SER A 750 28.82 -9.62 23.09
C SER A 750 27.73 -10.13 22.14
N PHE A 751 28.05 -10.99 21.17
CA PHE A 751 27.09 -11.53 20.21
C PHE A 751 27.19 -13.05 20.13
N ASN A 752 26.17 -13.69 19.57
CA ASN A 752 26.26 -15.10 19.20
C ASN A 752 25.93 -15.27 17.72
N ALA A 753 26.30 -16.43 17.15
CA ALA A 753 26.12 -16.69 15.73
C ALA A 753 24.67 -16.48 15.25
N LEU A 754 23.67 -16.82 16.08
CA LEU A 754 22.25 -16.69 15.73
C LEU A 754 21.80 -15.23 15.73
N SER A 755 22.23 -14.43 16.71
CA SER A 755 21.98 -12.99 16.75
C SER A 755 22.62 -12.29 15.54
N LEU A 756 23.86 -12.64 15.21
CA LEU A 756 24.55 -12.08 14.03
C LEU A 756 23.89 -12.48 12.71
N LEU A 757 23.32 -13.68 12.59
CA LEU A 757 22.55 -14.08 11.39
C LEU A 757 21.39 -13.11 11.14
N PHE A 758 20.62 -12.76 12.17
CA PHE A 758 19.52 -11.80 12.03
C PHE A 758 20.01 -10.39 11.68
N ILE A 759 21.16 -9.96 12.22
CA ILE A 759 21.80 -8.69 11.82
C ILE A 759 22.26 -8.73 10.35
N ASP A 760 22.82 -9.85 9.89
CA ASP A 760 23.27 -10.02 8.50
C ASP A 760 22.13 -9.99 7.51
N ILE A 761 21.00 -10.64 7.87
CA ILE A 761 19.75 -10.56 7.13
C ILE A 761 19.27 -9.10 7.06
N LEU A 762 19.31 -8.36 8.17
CA LEU A 762 18.95 -6.93 8.17
C LEU A 762 19.84 -6.12 7.22
N PHE A 763 21.16 -6.29 7.26
CA PHE A 763 22.07 -5.58 6.35
C PHE A 763 21.85 -5.91 4.87
N SER A 764 21.36 -7.11 4.57
CA SER A 764 20.99 -7.49 3.20
C SER A 764 19.65 -6.87 2.79
N LEU A 765 18.70 -6.82 3.72
CA LEU A 765 17.32 -6.44 3.44
C LEU A 765 17.09 -4.93 3.44
N THR A 766 17.80 -4.18 4.29
CA THR A 766 17.64 -2.72 4.39
C THR A 766 17.90 -1.99 3.07
N PRO A 767 18.94 -2.28 2.28
CA PRO A 767 19.11 -1.65 0.98
C PRO A 767 17.92 -1.87 0.03
N ILE A 768 17.31 -3.07 0.03
CA ILE A 768 16.10 -3.35 -0.76
C ILE A 768 14.90 -2.57 -0.24
N MET A 769 14.70 -2.50 1.07
CA MET A 769 13.65 -1.64 1.64
C MET A 769 13.86 -0.16 1.30
N LEU A 770 15.12 0.31 1.31
CA LEU A 770 15.46 1.68 0.95
C LEU A 770 15.21 1.93 -0.54
N LEU A 771 15.58 0.99 -1.43
CA LEU A 771 15.28 1.01 -2.86
C LEU A 771 13.79 1.22 -3.11
N LEU A 772 12.95 0.46 -2.40
CA LEU A 772 11.50 0.46 -2.56
C LEU A 772 10.78 1.61 -1.82
N SER A 773 11.43 2.28 -0.86
CA SER A 773 10.81 3.38 -0.09
C SER A 773 10.82 4.74 -0.80
N LYS A 774 9.83 5.60 -0.54
CA LYS A 774 9.85 7.00 -1.02
C LYS A 774 11.10 7.75 -0.50
N PRO A 775 11.76 8.61 -1.30
CA PRO A 775 13.03 9.25 -0.91
C PRO A 775 13.00 10.03 0.42
N HIS A 776 11.88 10.70 0.74
CA HIS A 776 11.72 11.45 1.99
C HIS A 776 11.73 10.55 3.24
N ASN A 777 11.46 9.26 3.12
CA ASN A 777 11.52 8.30 4.24
C ASN A 777 12.92 7.74 4.48
N SER A 778 13.92 8.06 3.64
CA SER A 778 15.29 7.53 3.76
C SER A 778 15.87 7.74 5.18
N PHE A 779 15.68 8.93 5.76
CA PHE A 779 16.20 9.26 7.09
C PHE A 779 15.62 8.40 8.21
N LEU A 780 14.38 7.91 8.08
CA LEU A 780 13.78 7.05 9.09
C LEU A 780 14.55 5.74 9.28
N PHE A 781 15.25 5.23 8.25
CA PHE A 781 16.13 4.07 8.39
C PHE A 781 17.30 4.35 9.34
N ILE A 782 17.84 5.58 9.37
CA ILE A 782 18.89 5.96 10.33
C ILE A 782 18.35 5.87 11.75
N LEU A 783 17.14 6.39 11.99
CA LEU A 783 16.49 6.29 13.30
C LEU A 783 16.21 4.83 13.68
N MET A 784 15.81 3.99 12.73
CA MET A 784 15.58 2.56 12.97
C MET A 784 16.87 1.84 13.40
N TYR A 785 18.02 2.11 12.74
CA TYR A 785 19.31 1.58 13.17
C TYR A 785 19.76 2.16 14.53
N PHE A 786 19.48 3.45 14.79
CA PHE A 786 19.74 4.04 16.10
C PHE A 786 18.96 3.31 17.21
N VAL A 787 17.68 2.98 16.99
CA VAL A 787 16.89 2.18 17.92
C VAL A 787 17.48 0.78 18.11
N LEU A 788 17.88 0.10 17.03
CA LEU A 788 18.50 -1.22 17.08
C LEU A 788 19.76 -1.22 17.96
N LEU A 789 20.70 -0.32 17.67
CA LEU A 789 21.97 -0.21 18.40
C LEU A 789 21.76 0.17 19.87
N SER A 790 20.84 1.10 20.13
CA SER A 790 20.45 1.50 21.49
C SER A 790 19.91 0.33 22.31
N ASN A 791 19.11 -0.55 21.70
CA ASN A 791 18.56 -1.71 22.40
C ASN A 791 19.63 -2.77 22.70
N TYR A 792 20.62 -2.98 21.82
CA TYR A 792 21.75 -3.84 22.14
C TYR A 792 22.58 -3.34 23.33
N GLN A 793 22.66 -2.03 23.53
CA GLN A 793 23.34 -1.45 24.69
C GLN A 793 22.49 -1.55 25.97
N LEU A 794 21.17 -1.35 25.88
CA LEU A 794 20.26 -1.40 27.03
C LEU A 794 19.95 -2.82 27.52
N VAL A 795 20.18 -3.84 26.68
CA VAL A 795 20.02 -5.25 27.01
C VAL A 795 21.37 -5.75 27.55
N ASP A 796 21.71 -5.34 28.77
CA ASP A 796 22.87 -5.84 29.50
C ASP A 796 22.65 -7.34 29.82
N PRO A 797 23.50 -8.26 29.32
CA PRO A 797 23.33 -9.69 29.57
C PRO A 797 23.37 -10.05 31.05
N SER A 798 23.93 -9.21 31.93
CA SER A 798 23.97 -9.46 33.37
C SER A 798 22.64 -9.15 34.10
N LYS A 799 21.70 -8.41 33.47
CA LYS A 799 20.45 -7.95 34.09
C LYS A 799 19.24 -8.62 33.45
N ASN A 800 19.05 -9.92 33.76
CA ASN A 800 18.03 -10.82 33.21
C ASN A 800 16.55 -10.33 33.30
N ILE A 801 16.24 -9.28 34.06
CA ILE A 801 14.87 -8.88 34.42
C ILE A 801 14.20 -7.99 33.35
N LEU A 802 14.92 -7.42 32.38
CA LEU A 802 14.38 -6.42 31.42
C LEU A 802 13.95 -6.95 30.04
N ILE A 803 14.15 -8.24 29.73
CA ILE A 803 13.98 -8.76 28.36
C ILE A 803 12.54 -8.64 27.83
N PRO A 804 11.48 -9.11 28.54
CA PRO A 804 10.12 -8.98 28.04
C PRO A 804 9.65 -7.54 27.85
N THR A 805 10.01 -6.65 28.78
CA THR A 805 9.67 -5.22 28.70
C THR A 805 10.33 -4.55 27.51
N ASN A 806 11.59 -4.89 27.20
CA ASN A 806 12.29 -4.38 26.02
C ASN A 806 11.66 -4.88 24.72
N ILE A 807 11.25 -6.15 24.66
CA ILE A 807 10.55 -6.72 23.50
C ILE A 807 9.20 -6.03 23.27
N THR A 808 8.43 -5.78 24.34
CA THR A 808 7.16 -5.02 24.25
C THR A 808 7.39 -3.59 23.77
N ILE A 809 8.41 -2.89 24.28
CA ILE A 809 8.76 -1.53 23.82
C ILE A 809 9.15 -1.56 22.35
N LEU A 810 9.99 -2.52 21.92
CA LEU A 810 10.37 -2.69 20.52
C LEU A 810 9.17 -2.99 19.61
N PHE A 811 8.22 -3.81 20.07
CA PHE A 811 6.98 -4.06 19.35
C PHE A 811 6.15 -2.77 19.18
N CYS A 812 6.01 -1.96 20.23
CA CYS A 812 5.30 -0.68 20.15
C CYS A 812 6.04 0.32 19.24
N ILE A 813 7.38 0.36 19.30
CA ILE A 813 8.22 1.15 18.38
C ILE A 813 8.00 0.68 16.94
N ALA A 814 7.93 -0.63 16.68
CA ALA A 814 7.66 -1.17 15.36
C ALA A 814 6.34 -0.64 14.81
N LYS A 815 5.26 -0.69 15.60
CA LYS A 815 3.95 -0.12 15.22
C LYS A 815 4.03 1.40 15.02
N SER A 816 4.74 2.14 15.88
CA SER A 816 4.93 3.59 15.71
C SER A 816 5.67 3.94 14.40
N PHE A 817 6.73 3.22 14.07
CA PHE A 817 7.48 3.46 12.84
C PHE A 817 6.73 3.02 11.58
N TYR A 818 5.86 2.01 11.67
CA TYR A 818 4.92 1.67 10.60
C TYR A 818 4.10 2.90 10.19
N PHE A 819 3.52 3.62 11.15
CA PHE A 819 2.82 4.86 10.86
C PHE A 819 3.77 6.01 10.48
N ALA A 820 4.97 6.09 11.07
CA ALA A 820 5.94 7.13 10.72
C ALA A 820 6.34 7.12 9.23
N PHE A 821 6.26 5.97 8.55
CA PHE A 821 6.50 5.84 7.10
C PHE A 821 5.36 6.41 6.23
N GLY A 822 4.25 6.87 6.83
CA GLY A 822 3.10 7.45 6.13
C GLY A 822 1.93 6.47 5.93
N ASN A 823 2.05 5.24 6.42
CA ASN A 823 0.95 4.27 6.40
C ASN A 823 -0.19 4.75 7.31
N THR A 824 -1.44 4.52 6.91
CA THR A 824 -2.65 4.80 7.69
C THR A 824 -3.68 3.69 7.47
N ASN A 825 -4.82 3.75 8.14
CA ASN A 825 -5.91 2.79 7.92
C ASN A 825 -6.78 3.18 6.70
N SER A 826 -6.12 3.53 5.60
CA SER A 826 -6.73 3.91 4.31
C SER A 826 -6.03 3.20 3.17
N LEU A 827 -6.78 2.73 2.18
CA LEU A 827 -6.22 2.08 0.98
C LEU A 827 -5.28 3.04 0.24
N ALA A 828 -5.55 4.35 0.30
CA ALA A 828 -4.68 5.36 -0.29
C ALA A 828 -3.31 5.47 0.37
N SER A 829 -3.10 4.95 1.58
CA SER A 829 -1.74 4.94 2.13
C SER A 829 -0.89 3.76 1.65
N PHE A 830 -1.49 2.82 0.92
CA PHE A 830 -0.78 1.68 0.35
C PHE A 830 -0.01 2.12 -0.89
N ASP A 831 1.32 2.15 -0.78
CA ASP A 831 2.19 2.60 -1.85
C ASP A 831 2.43 1.46 -2.86
N LEU A 832 1.81 1.59 -4.04
CA LEU A 832 1.98 0.67 -5.17
C LEU A 832 3.07 1.11 -6.16
N SER A 833 3.60 2.33 -6.03
CA SER A 833 4.59 2.88 -6.98
C SER A 833 5.88 2.04 -7.02
N SER A 834 6.17 1.34 -5.92
CA SER A 834 7.35 0.48 -5.77
C SER A 834 7.14 -0.96 -6.26
N ALA A 835 5.90 -1.40 -6.47
CA ALA A 835 5.57 -2.78 -6.83
C ALA A 835 6.34 -3.26 -8.08
N TYR A 836 6.44 -2.38 -9.08
CA TYR A 836 7.03 -2.68 -10.38
C TYR A 836 8.50 -2.26 -10.51
N THR A 837 9.16 -1.89 -9.41
CA THR A 837 10.58 -1.52 -9.43
C THR A 837 11.41 -2.69 -9.97
N GLY A 838 12.14 -2.46 -11.08
CA GLY A 838 12.96 -3.48 -11.73
C GLY A 838 12.20 -4.53 -12.55
N LEU A 839 10.88 -4.41 -12.71
CA LEU A 839 10.06 -5.23 -13.60
C LEU A 839 9.91 -4.54 -14.96
N THR A 840 9.94 -5.32 -16.05
CA THR A 840 9.77 -4.85 -17.43
C THR A 840 8.86 -5.79 -18.19
N SER A 841 8.00 -5.24 -19.05
CA SER A 841 7.10 -5.96 -19.96
C SER A 841 7.83 -6.81 -21.01
N ASP A 842 9.09 -6.47 -21.31
CA ASP A 842 9.83 -7.04 -22.45
C ASP A 842 10.37 -8.46 -22.20
N PHE A 843 10.31 -8.97 -20.96
CA PHE A 843 10.76 -10.32 -20.65
C PHE A 843 9.59 -11.30 -20.62
N ASN A 844 9.76 -12.44 -21.29
CA ASN A 844 8.89 -13.62 -21.22
C ASN A 844 8.93 -14.31 -19.83
N ILE A 845 8.78 -13.56 -18.74
CA ILE A 845 8.67 -14.10 -17.38
C ILE A 845 7.26 -14.69 -17.24
N PRO A 846 7.11 -15.93 -16.76
CA PRO A 846 5.80 -16.46 -16.43
C PRO A 846 5.03 -15.51 -15.51
N LYS A 847 3.80 -15.15 -15.89
CA LYS A 847 2.96 -14.15 -15.21
C LYS A 847 2.86 -14.35 -13.70
N PHE A 848 2.81 -15.60 -13.24
CA PHE A 848 2.82 -15.93 -11.81
C PHE A 848 4.07 -15.40 -11.09
N ILE A 849 5.25 -15.48 -11.70
CA ILE A 849 6.49 -14.96 -11.13
C ILE A 849 6.47 -13.43 -11.12
N TYR A 850 6.01 -12.80 -12.20
CA TYR A 850 5.86 -11.34 -12.28
C TYR A 850 4.97 -10.80 -11.16
N ASN A 851 3.77 -11.39 -11.00
CA ASN A 851 2.82 -11.00 -9.96
C ASN A 851 3.37 -11.28 -8.54
N SER A 852 4.12 -12.37 -8.37
CA SER A 852 4.75 -12.71 -7.09
C SER A 852 5.81 -11.66 -6.69
N ILE A 853 6.64 -11.21 -7.63
CA ILE A 853 7.65 -10.17 -7.37
C ILE A 853 6.96 -8.84 -7.07
N ALA A 854 5.94 -8.46 -7.84
CA ALA A 854 5.19 -7.24 -7.60
C ALA A 854 4.54 -7.22 -6.20
N LEU A 855 3.91 -8.34 -5.80
CA LEU A 855 3.35 -8.50 -4.47
C LEU A 855 4.43 -8.43 -3.38
N GLN A 856 5.57 -9.08 -3.58
CA GLN A 856 6.69 -9.06 -2.64
C GLN A 856 7.26 -7.64 -2.46
N ASN A 857 7.50 -6.92 -3.56
CA ASN A 857 7.96 -5.54 -3.53
C ASN A 857 6.98 -4.64 -2.76
N THR A 858 5.68 -4.84 -3.01
CA THR A 858 4.60 -4.10 -2.32
C THR A 858 4.60 -4.36 -0.81
N ILE A 859 4.77 -5.62 -0.39
CA ILE A 859 4.86 -5.97 1.03
C ILE A 859 6.13 -5.36 1.65
N LEU A 860 7.27 -5.48 0.96
CA LEU A 860 8.56 -4.98 1.43
C LEU A 860 8.58 -3.46 1.58
N SER A 861 7.90 -2.71 0.71
CA SER A 861 7.82 -1.25 0.79
C SER A 861 6.90 -0.77 1.92
N ASN A 862 5.69 -1.31 1.99
CA ASN A 862 4.65 -0.86 2.92
C ASN A 862 4.90 -1.34 4.36
N PHE A 863 5.42 -2.56 4.53
CA PHE A 863 5.71 -3.14 5.84
C PHE A 863 7.19 -3.06 6.24
N ALA A 864 8.01 -2.27 5.52
CA ALA A 864 9.45 -2.14 5.77
C ALA A 864 9.81 -1.97 7.25
N PRO A 865 9.15 -1.08 8.03
CA PRO A 865 9.51 -0.88 9.43
C PRO A 865 9.22 -2.09 10.31
N LEU A 866 8.08 -2.76 10.11
CA LEU A 866 7.71 -3.95 10.88
C LEU A 866 8.68 -5.09 10.57
N ILE A 867 8.97 -5.33 9.29
CA ILE A 867 9.90 -6.37 8.85
C ILE A 867 11.30 -6.12 9.45
N PHE A 868 11.78 -4.87 9.44
CA PHE A 868 13.05 -4.50 10.09
C PHE A 868 13.01 -4.76 11.60
N PHE A 869 11.98 -4.27 12.30
CA PHE A 869 11.93 -4.40 13.75
C PHE A 869 11.67 -5.83 14.22
N TYR A 870 11.01 -6.68 13.45
CA TYR A 870 10.86 -8.10 13.78
C TYR A 870 12.21 -8.84 13.75
N PHE A 871 13.01 -8.63 12.70
CA PHE A 871 14.37 -9.17 12.67
C PHE A 871 15.25 -8.55 13.77
N ALA A 872 15.09 -7.26 14.08
CA ALA A 872 15.77 -6.62 15.22
C ALA A 872 15.41 -7.29 16.55
N ILE A 873 14.13 -7.54 16.79
CA ILE A 873 13.61 -8.21 17.97
C ILE A 873 14.17 -9.64 18.05
N PHE A 874 14.23 -10.39 16.95
CA PHE A 874 14.84 -11.72 16.92
C PHE A 874 16.35 -11.67 17.22
N ALA A 875 17.05 -10.68 16.67
CA ALA A 875 18.48 -10.49 16.88
C ALA A 875 18.78 -10.19 18.36
N VAL A 876 18.02 -9.29 19.00
CA VAL A 876 18.13 -8.97 20.43
C VAL A 876 17.72 -10.14 21.32
N SER A 877 16.65 -10.85 20.95
CA SER A 877 16.18 -12.03 21.71
C SER A 877 17.23 -13.14 21.69
N ALA A 878 17.86 -13.37 20.54
CA ALA A 878 18.92 -14.37 20.41
C ALA A 878 20.15 -14.04 21.29
N SER A 879 20.52 -12.77 21.47
CA SER A 879 21.69 -12.37 22.29
C SER A 879 21.46 -12.49 23.81
N SER A 880 20.21 -12.41 24.27
CA SER A 880 19.86 -12.13 25.67
C SER A 880 19.97 -13.30 26.67
N PHE A 881 20.25 -14.53 26.23
CA PHE A 881 20.12 -15.73 27.09
C PHE A 881 21.41 -16.19 27.80
N ALA A 882 22.55 -15.50 27.65
CA ALA A 882 23.83 -15.99 28.16
C ALA A 882 23.97 -16.01 29.70
N SER A 883 23.09 -15.36 30.47
CA SER A 883 23.25 -15.20 31.94
C SER A 883 22.14 -15.79 32.80
N PHE A 884 21.10 -16.42 32.25
CA PHE A 884 19.99 -16.98 33.05
C PHE A 884 20.40 -18.18 33.93
N HIS A 885 21.50 -18.86 33.59
CA HIS A 885 21.97 -20.06 34.30
C HIS A 885 23.38 -19.94 34.89
N ARG A 886 23.98 -18.74 34.88
CA ARG A 886 25.33 -18.59 35.43
C ARG A 886 25.35 -18.63 36.98
N ASP A 887 24.20 -18.37 37.61
CA ASP A 887 24.06 -18.32 39.07
C ASP A 887 23.53 -19.63 39.71
N ASN A 888 23.15 -20.64 38.92
CA ASN A 888 22.79 -21.97 39.43
C ASN A 888 23.68 -23.03 38.76
N ASP A 889 24.70 -23.48 39.48
CA ASP A 889 25.64 -24.56 39.15
C ASP A 889 26.35 -24.46 37.80
N SER A 890 27.43 -23.69 37.80
CA SER A 890 28.40 -23.51 36.70
C SER A 890 29.20 -24.77 36.31
N SER A 891 28.76 -25.98 36.69
CA SER A 891 29.46 -27.23 36.38
C SER A 891 28.67 -28.27 35.56
N LYS A 892 27.39 -28.03 35.18
CA LYS A 892 26.57 -29.12 34.58
C LYS A 892 25.60 -28.79 33.42
N LEU A 893 25.76 -27.70 32.66
CA LEU A 893 25.00 -27.56 31.40
C LEU A 893 25.91 -27.68 30.16
N PRO A 894 25.78 -28.75 29.33
CA PRO A 894 26.51 -28.85 28.08
C PRO A 894 26.11 -27.72 27.11
N THR A 895 27.08 -27.25 26.32
CA THR A 895 26.94 -26.17 25.31
C THR A 895 25.79 -26.39 24.31
N SER A 896 25.39 -27.65 24.07
CA SER A 896 24.23 -28.05 23.27
C SER A 896 22.88 -27.60 23.85
N ASN A 897 22.76 -27.50 25.18
CA ASN A 897 21.51 -27.07 25.83
C ASN A 897 21.31 -25.54 25.71
N MET A 898 22.37 -24.73 25.74
CA MET A 898 22.28 -23.26 25.60
C MET A 898 21.80 -22.80 24.20
N SER A 899 22.26 -23.47 23.13
CA SER A 899 21.82 -23.16 21.76
C SER A 899 20.35 -23.53 21.55
N SER A 900 19.88 -24.60 22.20
CA SER A 900 18.46 -25.01 22.16
C SER A 900 17.53 -24.00 22.84
N THR A 901 17.96 -23.38 23.94
CA THR A 901 17.13 -22.42 24.69
C THR A 901 17.06 -21.06 24.00
N ARG A 902 18.15 -20.61 23.35
CA ARG A 902 18.14 -19.37 22.54
C ARG A 902 17.17 -19.47 21.36
N ARG A 903 17.17 -20.60 20.67
CA ARG A 903 16.21 -20.90 19.59
C ARG A 903 14.77 -20.88 20.07
N LYS A 904 14.53 -21.47 21.24
CA LYS A 904 13.21 -21.47 21.88
C LYS A 904 12.73 -20.06 22.19
N LEU A 905 13.59 -19.17 22.68
CA LEU A 905 13.21 -17.78 22.96
C LEU A 905 12.81 -17.02 21.67
N VAL A 906 13.54 -17.20 20.57
CA VAL A 906 13.18 -16.61 19.27
C VAL A 906 11.81 -17.09 18.80
N ILE A 907 11.52 -18.40 18.94
CA ILE A 907 10.19 -18.97 18.63
C ILE A 907 9.11 -18.37 19.55
N ASP A 908 9.36 -18.32 20.86
CA ASP A 908 8.41 -17.77 21.83
C ASP A 908 8.09 -16.30 21.51
N VAL A 909 9.07 -15.53 21.02
CA VAL A 909 8.89 -14.14 20.59
C VAL A 909 8.13 -14.01 19.28
N ALA A 910 8.42 -14.85 18.28
CA ALA A 910 7.66 -14.88 17.04
C ALA A 910 6.18 -15.19 17.31
N LEU A 911 5.92 -16.19 18.15
CA LEU A 911 4.56 -16.56 18.54
C LEU A 911 3.86 -15.50 19.38
N PHE A 912 4.61 -14.76 20.20
CA PHE A 912 4.06 -13.61 20.91
C PHE A 912 3.58 -12.53 19.93
N ILE A 913 4.40 -12.13 18.96
CA ILE A 913 4.01 -11.16 17.92
C ILE A 913 2.74 -11.64 17.20
N LEU A 914 2.77 -12.88 16.69
CA LEU A 914 1.63 -13.47 15.98
C LEU A 914 0.37 -13.55 16.86
N GLY A 915 0.50 -14.02 18.10
CA GLY A 915 -0.62 -14.16 19.03
C GLY A 915 -1.25 -12.83 19.40
N THR A 916 -0.45 -11.79 19.63
CA THR A 916 -0.93 -10.44 19.90
C THR A 916 -1.71 -9.87 18.73
N ASP A 917 -1.15 -9.96 17.52
CA ASP A 917 -1.81 -9.44 16.32
C ASP A 917 -3.06 -10.26 15.95
N LEU A 918 -3.11 -11.57 16.26
CA LEU A 918 -4.33 -12.39 16.14
C LEU A 918 -5.44 -11.98 17.11
N VAL A 919 -5.12 -11.61 18.35
CA VAL A 919 -6.12 -11.09 19.31
C VAL A 919 -6.68 -9.75 18.81
N LEU A 920 -5.81 -8.88 18.28
CA LEU A 920 -6.23 -7.63 17.67
C LEU A 920 -7.08 -7.86 16.41
N LEU A 921 -6.72 -8.83 15.56
CA LEU A 921 -7.51 -9.22 14.38
C LEU A 921 -8.89 -9.75 14.77
N LEU A 922 -8.98 -10.58 15.81
CA LEU A 922 -10.26 -11.08 16.32
C LEU A 922 -11.17 -9.95 16.79
N SER A 923 -10.64 -9.00 17.57
CA SER A 923 -11.43 -7.84 18.03
C SER A 923 -11.89 -6.97 16.87
N LEU A 924 -11.05 -6.81 15.83
CA LEU A 924 -11.42 -6.11 14.60
C LEU A 924 -12.55 -6.84 13.85
N PHE A 925 -12.45 -8.17 13.70
CA PHE A 925 -13.51 -8.97 13.07
C PHE A 925 -14.83 -8.87 13.84
N ALA A 926 -14.78 -8.94 15.17
CA ALA A 926 -15.94 -8.75 16.03
C ALA A 926 -16.55 -7.35 15.87
N SER A 927 -15.73 -6.31 15.91
CA SER A 927 -16.19 -4.92 15.71
C SER A 927 -16.85 -4.73 14.34
N THR A 928 -16.31 -5.35 13.29
CA THR A 928 -16.83 -5.28 11.92
C THR A 928 -18.17 -6.01 11.79
N ILE A 929 -18.36 -7.14 12.47
CA ILE A 929 -19.65 -7.85 12.54
C ILE A 929 -20.70 -6.98 13.24
N VAL A 930 -20.34 -6.38 14.37
CA VAL A 930 -21.24 -5.53 15.19
C VAL A 930 -21.60 -4.26 14.43
N LEU A 931 -20.62 -3.60 13.79
CA LEU A 931 -20.73 -2.30 13.14
C LEU A 931 -20.90 -2.41 11.61
N ARG A 932 -21.32 -3.56 11.07
CA ARG A 932 -21.46 -3.80 9.62
C ARG A 932 -22.35 -2.81 8.87
N SER A 933 -23.33 -2.23 9.57
CA SER A 933 -24.26 -1.23 9.02
C SER A 933 -23.80 0.21 9.27
N HIS A 934 -22.60 0.41 9.81
CA HIS A 934 -22.05 1.72 10.12
C HIS A 934 -21.64 2.45 8.83
N LEU A 935 -21.86 3.77 8.77
CA LEU A 935 -21.60 4.61 7.58
C LEU A 935 -20.15 4.47 7.05
N PHE A 936 -19.17 4.39 7.95
CA PHE A 936 -17.74 4.25 7.63
C PHE A 936 -17.22 2.81 7.47
N ILE A 937 -18.09 1.82 7.29
CA ILE A 937 -17.68 0.41 7.11
C ILE A 937 -16.76 0.25 5.88
N TRP A 938 -17.04 0.99 4.80
CA TRP A 938 -16.25 0.95 3.58
C TRP A 938 -15.05 1.89 3.61
N SER A 939 -15.10 3.03 4.28
CA SER A 939 -13.99 3.99 4.28
C SER A 939 -12.92 3.74 5.35
N VAL A 940 -13.28 3.09 6.47
CA VAL A 940 -12.38 2.91 7.63
C VAL A 940 -12.17 1.43 7.95
N PHE A 941 -13.24 0.66 8.13
CA PHE A 941 -13.10 -0.74 8.54
C PHE A 941 -12.55 -1.64 7.43
N ALA A 942 -13.05 -1.51 6.19
CA ALA A 942 -12.60 -2.36 5.09
C ALA A 942 -11.08 -2.23 4.81
N PRO A 943 -10.51 -1.01 4.70
CA PRO A 943 -9.06 -0.85 4.64
C PRO A 943 -8.34 -1.43 5.86
N LYS A 944 -8.80 -1.15 7.09
CA LYS A 944 -8.17 -1.68 8.31
C LYS A 944 -8.14 -3.21 8.33
N VAL A 945 -9.22 -3.87 7.91
CA VAL A 945 -9.31 -5.34 7.79
C VAL A 945 -8.29 -5.86 6.77
N LEU A 946 -8.17 -5.22 5.60
CA LEU A 946 -7.17 -5.58 4.59
C LEU A 946 -5.74 -5.47 5.14
N TYR A 947 -5.40 -4.36 5.80
CA TYR A 947 -4.09 -4.18 6.43
C TYR A 947 -3.81 -5.20 7.54
N ALA A 948 -4.80 -5.47 8.39
CA ALA A 948 -4.65 -6.45 9.46
C ALA A 948 -4.44 -7.87 8.93
N ILE A 949 -5.11 -8.24 7.83
CA ILE A 949 -4.89 -9.51 7.14
C ILE A 949 -3.49 -9.56 6.51
N ALA A 950 -3.08 -8.53 5.77
CA ALA A 950 -1.76 -8.48 5.14
C ALA A 950 -0.62 -8.52 6.18
N LEU A 951 -0.79 -7.84 7.30
CA LEU A 951 0.12 -7.91 8.42
C LEU A 951 0.17 -9.31 9.03
N ASN A 952 -0.99 -9.93 9.24
CA ASN A 952 -1.05 -11.28 9.79
C ASN A 952 -0.37 -12.32 8.89
N VAL A 953 -0.52 -12.21 7.57
CA VAL A 953 0.22 -13.04 6.60
C VAL A 953 1.73 -12.83 6.73
N THR A 954 2.15 -11.58 6.94
CA THR A 954 3.56 -11.23 7.18
C THR A 954 4.05 -11.86 8.49
N ASP A 955 3.32 -11.72 9.60
CA ASP A 955 3.65 -12.31 10.91
C ASP A 955 3.74 -13.84 10.84
N LEU A 956 2.85 -14.47 10.06
CA LEU A 956 2.87 -15.90 9.83
C LEU A 956 4.15 -16.33 9.10
N ALA A 957 4.55 -15.61 8.05
CA ALA A 957 5.80 -15.87 7.34
C ALA A 957 7.01 -15.75 8.28
N PHE A 958 7.04 -14.74 9.15
CA PHE A 958 8.09 -14.59 10.15
C PHE A 958 8.13 -15.70 11.19
N CYS A 959 6.97 -16.16 11.66
CA CYS A 959 6.88 -17.32 12.53
C CYS A 959 7.46 -18.55 11.85
N LEU A 960 7.09 -18.81 10.60
CA LEU A 960 7.62 -19.93 9.81
C LEU A 960 9.14 -19.80 9.59
N ILE A 961 9.65 -18.60 9.33
CA ILE A 961 11.10 -18.34 9.22
C ILE A 961 11.79 -18.64 10.56
N ALA A 962 11.26 -18.17 11.69
CA ALA A 962 11.81 -18.43 13.01
C ALA A 962 11.82 -19.95 13.33
N PHE A 963 10.75 -20.67 12.98
CA PHE A 963 10.68 -22.13 13.09
C PHE A 963 11.70 -22.83 12.17
N ALA A 964 11.79 -22.43 10.90
CA ALA A 964 12.69 -23.01 9.93
C ALA A 964 14.15 -22.82 10.35
N ILE A 965 14.54 -21.60 10.74
CA ILE A 965 15.86 -21.30 11.28
C ILE A 965 16.13 -22.14 12.54
N SER A 966 15.13 -22.36 13.40
CA SER A 966 15.30 -23.23 14.57
C SER A 966 15.45 -24.73 14.25
N LEU A 967 14.92 -25.19 13.11
CA LEU A 967 14.93 -26.61 12.67
C LEU A 967 16.11 -26.95 11.77
N PHE A 968 16.54 -26.01 10.91
CA PHE A 968 17.64 -26.19 9.94
C PHE A 968 19.04 -26.03 10.58
N ILE A 969 19.07 -25.56 11.83
CA ILE A 969 20.24 -25.32 12.68
C ILE A 969 20.22 -26.31 13.84
#